data_AF-A0A0B1T3A3-F1
#
_entry.id   AF-A0A0B1T3A3-F1
#
_cell.length_a   1.000
_cell.length_b   1.000
_cell.length_c   1.000
_cell.angle_alpha   90.00
_cell.angle_beta   90.00
_cell.angle_gamma   90.00
#
_symmetry.space_group_name_H-M   'P 1'
#
loop_
_entity.id
_entity.type
_entity.pdbx_description
1 polymer ?
#
loop_
_entity_poly.entity_id
_entity_poly.type
_entity_poly.pdbx_seq_one_letter_code
_entity_poly.pdbx_strand_id
1 'polypeptide(L)'
;MDEDELEIIRKRRIEELKKMQKAKAELLANGHGKYEEVADEKEFFEATKKSKNVVCLFYLDGNMRCKIVDKHLQILAVKHIGTRFIHVNADKVCLSRYAKKMAGTNIGEQLGAQLMKAAQIMEEHIDSEMSRLDHMDEDELEIIRKRRIEELKKMQKAKAELLANGHGKYEEVADEKEFFEATKKSKNVVCLFYLDGNMRCKIVDKHLQILAVKHIGTRFIHVNADKVHFLVTRLNIRVIPTIAIVKDQQTIDYIRGFDDLGGVDDFKTEVLEHRLARSGVIKVEKPKMEQPKKKIIRSNDHAQDTSHAALMASRRSTIDDALSSWIGIGDIKLKFVKNYTDLPSLRIKNAIHFAASSYSGPTALAFSNSATSWFIDIRMSGGEYLKRKLEVPDVCALDWTKGHRLVVIDRRGNAALYSSLGERVSEFHFGNGIREVREVRVFTTTHDSGVAIIDDQMRIFVVNSVSEPVVWSMHNSSREHPSAWTVLQPKSQLTQVIVAHGTAFYTGCQGEQLTPVDTSFSESEGQYARMSVSWEHSMIALYHSSGLIQVVSADLSRQISRIRVPGEESIYRFGWVGLDALFLQRTPLVVQFFNVHDENAHYGLHTEFVQIGVEPDGIKLYSDTAMEFVSPVSRDEKAVLGVASASDGALLYEAAQWLNTNKSHQSYEYIMQINDLSLAIDQCISAATSAWSSDMQKALLKAAHFGVAFSTGFDSARFVRVLRELRVLNEVHRRRIGMPITCTQLHELGESCLINRLIDIGAYGTAAEICKWLRRDEQEGIDRVLLEWVRRTINEAASLPNKSELNMEALDEKIAKKLLNYPHVSLADAAKRAIDAKLPKLARLLIKREKDDSKQVNVLLQLGDIQEALTRAAAAQRPQLMHQVVRHLMKEQKRADYELAIRKIPLAQCLYQDLVREESERGSGKMMLALLEQASDFERQTMFHLDAVESEMNPSERLNSLRRAKEAAKNLGDKGVEELLSDMAAFVPGQSERGEDLMTIRETVIQHADDAQKVAQFKHQAKLTDKQVWLWTIEGLARKGKMEQLFDMAQKKSPVGYVPFIKACVKYHKQDECKKYFAKVHGYQDLVAAYMAMGNFVGAAKIAFDRRDRDMLQHVFMKSHGNKDAYAKVAQLVRSL
;
A
#
# COMPACT_ATOMS: atom_id res chain seq x y z
N MET A 1 21.67 84.70 -35.43
CA MET A 1 21.66 83.43 -36.16
C MET A 1 21.97 83.79 -37.59
N ASP A 2 23.22 83.61 -37.95
CA ASP A 2 23.72 83.95 -39.27
C ASP A 2 23.11 83.01 -40.32
N GLU A 3 23.06 83.44 -41.58
CA GLU A 3 22.34 82.72 -42.65
C GLU A 3 22.83 81.26 -42.78
N ASP A 4 24.12 81.04 -42.52
CA ASP A 4 24.78 79.73 -42.48
C ASP A 4 24.25 78.82 -41.35
N GLU A 5 23.95 79.34 -40.16
CA GLU A 5 23.38 78.55 -39.05
C GLU A 5 21.93 78.13 -39.35
N LEU A 6 21.16 79.02 -39.98
CA LEU A 6 19.80 78.73 -40.45
C LEU A 6 19.82 77.66 -41.53
N GLU A 7 20.80 77.68 -42.43
CA GLU A 7 20.94 76.69 -43.48
C GLU A 7 21.35 75.32 -42.94
N ILE A 8 22.22 75.26 -41.93
CA ILE A 8 22.57 74.02 -41.23
C ILE A 8 21.35 73.41 -40.51
N ILE A 9 20.56 74.23 -39.82
CA ILE A 9 19.32 73.77 -39.16
C ILE A 9 18.30 73.29 -40.19
N ARG A 10 18.14 74.00 -41.32
CA ARG A 10 17.26 73.58 -42.42
C ARG A 10 17.74 72.27 -43.04
N LYS A 11 19.04 72.09 -43.29
CA LYS A 11 19.63 70.85 -43.80
C LYS A 11 19.41 69.69 -42.82
N ARG A 12 19.64 69.88 -41.52
CA ARG A 12 19.32 68.89 -40.48
C ARG A 12 17.84 68.53 -40.46
N ARG A 13 16.94 69.53 -40.54
CA ARG A 13 15.50 69.30 -40.51
C ARG A 13 15.01 68.56 -41.75
N ILE A 14 15.55 68.89 -42.93
CA ILE A 14 15.28 68.18 -44.18
C ILE A 14 15.81 66.74 -44.10
N GLU A 15 16.97 66.52 -43.50
CA GLU A 15 17.55 65.19 -43.31
C GLU A 15 16.76 64.35 -42.29
N GLU A 16 16.31 64.95 -41.19
CA GLU A 16 15.37 64.34 -40.24
C GLU A 16 14.04 63.97 -40.91
N LEU A 17 13.48 64.86 -41.73
CA LEU A 17 12.25 64.61 -42.48
C LEU A 17 12.42 63.50 -43.52
N LYS A 18 13.56 63.45 -44.22
CA LYS A 18 13.91 62.34 -45.13
C LYS A 18 14.06 61.02 -44.38
N LYS A 19 14.67 61.04 -43.19
CA LYS A 19 14.83 59.85 -42.33
C LYS A 19 13.48 59.36 -41.81
N MET A 20 12.59 60.27 -41.42
CA MET A 20 11.21 59.97 -41.02
C MET A 20 10.36 59.44 -42.18
N GLN A 21 10.50 60.00 -43.39
CA GLN A 21 9.82 59.49 -44.59
C GLN A 21 10.33 58.10 -44.99
N LYS A 22 11.65 57.85 -44.91
CA LYS A 22 12.23 56.53 -45.16
C LYS A 22 11.76 55.49 -44.16
N ALA A 23 11.75 55.83 -42.86
CA ALA A 23 11.22 54.95 -41.81
C ALA A 23 9.72 54.65 -41.99
N LYS A 24 8.92 55.66 -42.39
CA LYS A 24 7.50 55.46 -42.72
C LYS A 24 7.30 54.59 -43.96
N ALA A 25 8.15 54.74 -44.99
CA ALA A 25 8.10 53.91 -46.20
C ALA A 25 8.50 52.45 -45.91
N GLU A 26 9.50 52.21 -45.06
CA GLU A 26 9.89 50.87 -44.61
C GLU A 26 8.76 50.18 -43.80
N LEU A 27 8.08 50.93 -42.92
CA LEU A 27 6.92 50.40 -42.18
C LEU A 27 5.76 50.03 -43.12
N LEU A 28 5.46 50.88 -44.11
CA LEU A 28 4.45 50.60 -45.13
C LEU A 28 4.82 49.39 -46.01
N ALA A 29 6.10 49.25 -46.37
CA ALA A 29 6.61 48.09 -47.11
C ALA A 29 6.48 46.78 -46.30
N ASN A 30 6.61 46.87 -44.97
CA ASN A 30 6.39 45.76 -44.04
C ASN A 30 4.91 45.52 -43.69
N GLY A 31 3.96 46.12 -44.43
CA GLY A 31 2.52 45.88 -44.27
C GLY A 31 1.85 46.62 -43.11
N HIS A 32 2.53 47.59 -42.49
CA HIS A 32 1.88 48.47 -41.51
C HIS A 32 0.92 49.45 -42.19
N GLY A 33 -0.19 49.79 -41.55
CA GLY A 33 -1.21 50.65 -42.16
C GLY A 33 -2.31 49.90 -42.92
N LYS A 34 -2.16 48.58 -43.09
CA LYS A 34 -3.16 47.68 -43.70
C LYS A 34 -3.69 46.69 -42.67
N TYR A 35 -4.89 46.16 -42.93
CA TYR A 35 -5.51 45.10 -42.17
C TYR A 35 -5.72 43.90 -43.10
N GLU A 36 -4.94 42.85 -42.90
CA GLU A 36 -4.85 41.72 -43.82
C GLU A 36 -5.16 40.40 -43.09
N GLU A 37 -5.88 39.50 -43.78
CA GLU A 37 -6.16 38.13 -43.30
C GLU A 37 -4.90 37.29 -43.48
N VAL A 38 -4.48 36.61 -42.42
CA VAL A 38 -3.34 35.69 -42.46
C VAL A 38 -3.86 34.26 -42.53
N ALA A 39 -3.44 33.53 -43.57
CA ALA A 39 -4.04 32.24 -43.92
C ALA A 39 -3.45 31.05 -43.16
N ASP A 40 -2.18 31.13 -42.76
CA ASP A 40 -1.48 30.02 -42.09
C ASP A 40 -0.51 30.44 -40.97
N GLU A 41 -0.04 29.45 -40.21
CA GLU A 41 0.83 29.66 -39.04
C GLU A 41 2.20 30.25 -39.43
N LYS A 42 2.70 29.96 -40.64
CA LYS A 42 3.99 30.49 -41.10
C LYS A 42 3.91 31.98 -41.40
N GLU A 43 2.88 32.41 -42.12
CA GLU A 43 2.63 33.83 -42.40
C GLU A 43 2.36 34.62 -41.11
N PHE A 44 1.72 34.00 -40.11
CA PHE A 44 1.49 34.63 -38.79
C PHE A 44 2.80 34.90 -38.03
N PHE A 45 3.69 33.91 -37.96
CA PHE A 45 4.99 34.09 -37.31
C PHE A 45 5.91 35.02 -38.11
N GLU A 46 5.80 35.03 -39.43
CA GLU A 46 6.54 35.98 -40.27
C GLU A 46 6.06 37.42 -40.08
N ALA A 47 4.74 37.64 -39.98
CA ALA A 47 4.15 38.96 -39.73
C ALA A 47 4.50 39.51 -38.34
N THR A 48 4.60 38.65 -37.33
CA THR A 48 4.99 39.03 -35.96
C THR A 48 6.50 39.26 -35.81
N LYS A 49 7.34 38.57 -36.59
CA LYS A 49 8.80 38.72 -36.53
C LYS A 49 9.31 40.00 -37.22
N LYS A 50 8.63 40.47 -38.28
CA LYS A 50 9.03 41.66 -39.05
C LYS A 50 8.63 43.00 -38.40
N SER A 51 7.79 42.99 -37.36
CA SER A 51 7.15 44.18 -36.81
C SER A 51 7.22 44.19 -35.28
N LYS A 52 7.70 45.29 -34.66
CA LYS A 52 7.83 45.39 -33.19
C LYS A 52 6.49 45.39 -32.45
N ASN A 53 5.45 45.99 -33.04
CA ASN A 53 4.11 46.11 -32.45
C ASN A 53 3.07 45.51 -33.40
N VAL A 54 2.43 44.42 -32.98
CA VAL A 54 1.40 43.72 -33.78
C VAL A 54 0.14 43.50 -32.95
N VAL A 55 -1.01 43.79 -33.54
CA VAL A 55 -2.35 43.52 -32.98
C VAL A 55 -3.03 42.49 -33.88
N CYS A 56 -3.43 41.36 -33.29
CA CYS A 56 -4.06 40.26 -34.01
C CYS A 56 -5.47 39.99 -33.50
N LEU A 57 -6.45 39.90 -34.40
CA LEU A 57 -7.80 39.42 -34.10
C LEU A 57 -7.96 37.96 -34.54
N PHE A 58 -8.22 37.06 -33.59
CA PHE A 58 -8.72 35.73 -33.91
C PHE A 58 -10.24 35.77 -33.99
N TYR A 59 -10.80 35.37 -35.13
CA TYR A 59 -12.24 35.38 -35.35
C TYR A 59 -12.75 34.01 -35.81
N LEU A 60 -14.00 33.71 -35.45
CA LEU A 60 -14.74 32.52 -35.89
C LEU A 60 -15.83 32.97 -36.85
N ASP A 61 -15.97 32.26 -37.98
CA ASP A 61 -16.99 32.60 -38.98
C ASP A 61 -18.39 32.38 -38.39
N GLY A 62 -19.21 33.43 -38.43
CA GLY A 62 -20.59 33.42 -37.90
C GLY A 62 -20.81 34.16 -36.58
N ASN A 63 -19.75 34.58 -35.86
CA ASN A 63 -19.91 35.37 -34.64
C ASN A 63 -20.05 36.88 -34.95
N MET A 64 -21.28 37.41 -34.81
CA MET A 64 -21.61 38.81 -35.09
C MET A 64 -20.80 39.82 -34.25
N ARG A 65 -20.33 39.45 -33.05
CA ARG A 65 -19.51 40.34 -32.21
C ARG A 65 -18.09 40.49 -32.77
N CYS A 66 -17.54 39.44 -33.38
CA CYS A 66 -16.23 39.50 -34.03
C CYS A 66 -16.26 40.46 -35.23
N LYS A 67 -17.35 40.48 -36.01
CA LYS A 67 -17.52 41.41 -37.15
C LYS A 67 -17.52 42.89 -36.75
N ILE A 68 -17.98 43.21 -35.53
CA ILE A 68 -17.96 44.58 -35.01
C ILE A 68 -16.52 45.00 -34.68
N VAL A 69 -15.79 44.13 -33.96
CA VAL A 69 -14.38 44.38 -33.61
C VAL A 69 -13.49 44.45 -34.85
N ASP A 70 -13.74 43.58 -35.83
CA ASP A 70 -13.05 43.54 -37.13
C ASP A 70 -13.15 44.89 -37.88
N LYS A 71 -14.35 45.48 -37.98
CA LYS A 71 -14.55 46.81 -38.58
C LYS A 71 -13.83 47.92 -37.82
N HIS A 72 -13.81 47.88 -36.49
CA HIS A 72 -13.10 48.89 -35.69
C HIS A 72 -11.58 48.79 -35.85
N LEU A 73 -11.04 47.57 -35.91
CA LEU A 73 -9.60 47.35 -36.13
C LEU A 73 -9.16 47.73 -37.54
N GLN A 74 -10.00 47.52 -38.55
CA GLN A 74 -9.73 47.97 -39.92
C GLN A 74 -9.59 49.49 -40.02
N ILE A 75 -10.40 50.26 -39.28
CA ILE A 75 -10.30 51.73 -39.22
C ILE A 75 -9.04 52.18 -38.45
N LEU A 76 -8.72 51.48 -37.35
CA LEU A 76 -7.54 51.79 -36.53
C LEU A 76 -6.23 51.47 -37.25
N ALA A 77 -6.21 50.44 -38.11
CA ALA A 77 -5.04 50.05 -38.88
C ALA A 77 -4.51 51.19 -39.75
N VAL A 78 -5.40 51.93 -40.42
CA VAL A 78 -5.03 53.07 -41.29
C VAL A 78 -4.54 54.27 -40.49
N LYS A 79 -5.06 54.48 -39.27
CA LYS A 79 -4.70 55.62 -38.40
C LYS A 79 -3.38 55.43 -37.66
N HIS A 80 -2.99 54.18 -37.36
CA HIS A 80 -1.82 53.87 -36.53
C HIS A 80 -0.74 53.08 -37.28
N ILE A 81 -0.04 53.76 -38.20
CA ILE A 81 1.03 53.18 -39.05
C ILE A 81 2.22 52.62 -38.23
N GLY A 82 2.36 52.97 -36.95
CA GLY A 82 3.37 52.39 -36.05
C GLY A 82 3.06 50.97 -35.54
N THR A 83 1.84 50.47 -35.75
CA THR A 83 1.38 49.15 -35.28
C THR A 83 0.80 48.36 -36.45
N ARG A 84 1.18 47.10 -36.59
CA ARG A 84 0.66 46.23 -37.65
C ARG A 84 -0.61 45.53 -37.16
N PHE A 85 -1.66 45.51 -37.97
CA PHE A 85 -2.93 44.88 -37.62
C PHE A 85 -3.19 43.71 -38.56
N ILE A 86 -3.50 42.55 -38.00
CA ILE A 86 -3.81 41.32 -38.76
C ILE A 86 -5.05 40.64 -38.17
N HIS A 87 -5.73 39.83 -38.98
CA HIS A 87 -6.79 38.95 -38.48
C HIS A 87 -6.62 37.53 -39.00
N VAL A 88 -7.02 36.57 -38.17
CA VAL A 88 -6.82 35.16 -38.40
C VAL A 88 -8.13 34.43 -38.19
N ASN A 89 -8.55 33.70 -39.22
CA ASN A 89 -9.70 32.82 -39.11
C ASN A 89 -9.30 31.58 -38.29
N ALA A 90 -9.87 31.48 -37.09
CA ALA A 90 -9.54 30.42 -36.14
C ALA A 90 -9.89 29.02 -36.68
N ASP A 91 -10.90 28.91 -37.56
CA ASP A 91 -11.31 27.63 -38.15
C ASP A 91 -10.27 27.12 -39.16
N LYS A 92 -9.71 28.01 -39.98
CA LYS A 92 -8.67 27.65 -40.98
C LYS A 92 -7.35 27.23 -40.33
N VAL A 93 -6.93 27.92 -39.26
CA VAL A 93 -5.68 27.63 -38.56
C VAL A 93 -5.79 26.32 -37.74
N CYS A 94 -6.94 26.03 -37.14
CA CYS A 94 -7.18 24.78 -36.42
C CYS A 94 -7.23 23.56 -37.35
N LEU A 95 -7.78 23.69 -38.57
CA LEU A 95 -7.87 22.60 -39.54
C LEU A 95 -6.50 22.16 -40.09
N SER A 96 -5.54 23.08 -40.28
CA SER A 96 -4.19 22.72 -40.73
C SER A 96 -3.42 21.88 -39.69
N ARG A 97 -3.66 22.16 -38.40
CA ARG A 97 -3.10 21.41 -37.26
C ARG A 97 -3.81 20.06 -37.08
N TYR A 98 -5.09 19.97 -37.43
CA TYR A 98 -5.84 18.72 -37.47
C TYR A 98 -5.40 17.81 -38.62
N ALA A 99 -5.19 18.34 -39.83
CA ALA A 99 -4.86 17.55 -41.01
C ALA A 99 -3.42 16.99 -41.01
N LYS A 100 -2.43 17.74 -40.51
CA LYS A 100 -1.03 17.25 -40.43
C LYS A 100 -0.75 16.34 -39.23
N LYS A 101 -1.59 16.41 -38.18
CA LYS A 101 -1.43 15.63 -36.94
C LYS A 101 -2.30 14.36 -36.91
N MET A 102 -3.23 14.22 -37.85
CA MET A 102 -4.05 13.00 -38.06
C MET A 102 -3.32 11.87 -38.82
N ALA A 103 -2.11 12.11 -39.34
CA ALA A 103 -1.33 11.06 -40.02
C ALA A 103 -0.43 10.24 -39.09
N GLY A 104 -0.41 10.52 -37.79
CA GLY A 104 0.35 9.71 -36.84
C GLY A 104 0.13 10.14 -35.41
N THR A 105 -0.16 9.16 -34.55
CA THR A 105 -0.24 9.17 -33.07
C THR A 105 -1.57 9.60 -32.41
N ASN A 106 -2.07 8.66 -31.59
CA ASN A 106 -3.31 8.65 -30.81
C ASN A 106 -3.42 9.81 -29.80
N ILE A 107 -4.48 10.62 -29.94
CA ILE A 107 -4.80 11.77 -29.07
C ILE A 107 -5.32 11.34 -27.68
N GLY A 108 -5.83 10.11 -27.54
CA GLY A 108 -6.33 9.58 -26.26
C GLY A 108 -5.25 9.41 -25.19
N GLU A 109 -4.02 9.07 -25.58
CA GLU A 109 -2.92 8.85 -24.63
C GLU A 109 -2.28 10.17 -24.14
N GLN A 110 -2.24 11.21 -24.98
CA GLN A 110 -1.67 12.51 -24.60
C GLN A 110 -2.62 13.35 -23.73
N LEU A 111 -3.93 13.29 -23.96
CA LEU A 111 -4.91 13.95 -23.09
C LEU A 111 -4.95 13.28 -21.71
N GLY A 112 -4.84 11.95 -21.68
CA GLY A 112 -4.67 11.17 -20.46
C GLY A 112 -3.38 11.51 -19.72
N ALA A 113 -2.25 11.65 -20.42
CA ALA A 113 -0.97 12.02 -19.83
C ALA A 113 -0.94 13.47 -19.31
N GLN A 114 -1.62 14.41 -19.97
CA GLN A 114 -1.71 15.81 -19.53
C GLN A 114 -2.67 16.02 -18.36
N LEU A 115 -3.79 15.30 -18.31
CA LEU A 115 -4.68 15.26 -17.14
C LEU A 115 -4.03 14.56 -15.96
N MET A 116 -3.28 13.48 -16.20
CA MET A 116 -2.47 12.82 -15.17
C MET A 116 -1.34 13.71 -14.66
N LYS A 117 -0.70 14.51 -15.51
CA LYS A 117 0.31 15.51 -15.07
C LYS A 117 -0.32 16.65 -14.28
N ALA A 118 -1.49 17.15 -14.68
CA ALA A 118 -2.19 18.18 -13.92
C ALA A 118 -2.73 17.66 -12.58
N ALA A 119 -3.19 16.41 -12.55
CA ALA A 119 -3.57 15.70 -11.33
C ALA A 119 -2.34 15.42 -10.45
N GLN A 120 -1.21 14.98 -11.01
CA GLN A 120 0.06 14.78 -10.30
C GLN A 120 0.64 16.09 -9.76
N ILE A 121 0.56 17.21 -10.48
CA ILE A 121 1.03 18.52 -9.99
C ILE A 121 0.13 19.03 -8.86
N MET A 122 -1.18 18.77 -8.94
CA MET A 122 -2.13 19.13 -7.89
C MET A 122 -2.03 18.19 -6.67
N GLU A 123 -1.75 16.90 -6.90
CA GLU A 123 -1.44 15.90 -5.87
C GLU A 123 -0.08 16.18 -5.22
N GLU A 124 0.96 16.49 -5.97
CA GLU A 124 2.28 16.92 -5.45
C GLU A 124 2.15 18.23 -4.68
N HIS A 125 1.28 19.15 -5.09
CA HIS A 125 1.01 20.36 -4.32
C HIS A 125 0.31 20.03 -2.99
N ILE A 126 -0.68 19.14 -2.99
CA ILE A 126 -1.35 18.67 -1.76
C ILE A 126 -0.40 17.83 -0.89
N ASP A 127 0.41 16.94 -1.46
CA ASP A 127 1.41 16.12 -0.77
C ASP A 127 2.56 16.97 -0.23
N SER A 128 2.93 18.06 -0.91
CA SER A 128 3.92 19.06 -0.44
C SER A 128 3.37 19.92 0.69
N GLU A 129 2.09 20.30 0.64
CA GLU A 129 1.45 21.06 1.71
C GLU A 129 1.16 20.14 2.92
N MET A 130 0.81 18.86 2.69
CA MET A 130 0.72 17.83 3.73
C MET A 130 2.07 17.51 4.37
N SER A 131 3.16 17.37 3.59
CA SER A 131 4.50 17.16 4.14
C SER A 131 4.99 18.37 4.93
N ARG A 132 4.68 19.58 4.45
CA ARG A 132 4.94 20.82 5.19
C ARG A 132 4.17 20.85 6.50
N LEU A 133 2.92 20.40 6.52
CA LEU A 133 2.08 20.33 7.72
C LEU A 133 2.51 19.20 8.69
N ASP A 134 3.00 18.06 8.19
CA ASP A 134 3.55 16.95 8.99
C ASP A 134 4.88 17.33 9.70
N HIS A 135 5.53 18.43 9.30
CA HIS A 135 6.82 18.91 9.86
C HIS A 135 6.71 20.28 10.56
N MET A 136 5.50 20.79 10.82
CA MET A 136 5.31 22.03 11.59
C MET A 136 5.16 21.72 13.08
N ASP A 137 6.13 22.14 13.88
CA ASP A 137 6.12 21.94 15.33
C ASP A 137 4.99 22.76 16.01
N GLU A 138 4.38 22.20 17.07
CA GLU A 138 3.26 22.79 17.82
C GLU A 138 3.49 24.24 18.25
N ASP A 139 4.76 24.62 18.49
CA ASP A 139 5.17 25.96 18.92
C ASP A 139 4.96 27.05 17.84
N GLU A 140 5.08 26.73 16.55
CA GLU A 140 4.91 27.72 15.48
C GLU A 140 3.43 28.08 15.26
N LEU A 141 2.53 27.09 15.42
CA LEU A 141 1.07 27.27 15.35
C LEU A 141 0.57 28.15 16.51
N GLU A 142 1.15 27.99 17.70
CA GLU A 142 0.79 28.79 18.87
C GLU A 142 1.19 30.27 18.74
N ILE A 143 2.34 30.53 18.09
CA ILE A 143 2.83 31.89 17.79
C ILE A 143 1.90 32.59 16.79
N ILE A 144 1.45 31.89 15.74
CA ILE A 144 0.50 32.46 14.76
C ILE A 144 -0.86 32.75 15.40
N ARG A 145 -1.31 31.88 16.32
CA ARG A 145 -2.57 32.06 17.08
C ARG A 145 -2.51 33.29 17.98
N LYS A 146 -1.43 33.46 18.75
CA LYS A 146 -1.21 34.65 19.61
C LYS A 146 -1.16 35.94 18.80
N ARG A 147 -0.44 35.94 17.67
CA ARG A 147 -0.29 37.13 16.79
C ARG A 147 -1.60 37.58 16.17
N ARG A 148 -2.43 36.65 15.69
CA ARG A 148 -3.75 36.96 15.11
C ARG A 148 -4.76 37.47 16.14
N ILE A 149 -4.75 36.90 17.36
CA ILE A 149 -5.63 37.35 18.44
C ILE A 149 -5.28 38.78 18.89
N GLU A 150 -3.99 39.13 18.96
CA GLU A 150 -3.56 40.50 19.27
C GLU A 150 -3.93 41.51 18.18
N GLU A 151 -3.77 41.15 16.91
CA GLU A 151 -4.17 41.99 15.78
C GLU A 151 -5.68 42.24 15.78
N LEU A 152 -6.49 41.22 16.08
CA LEU A 152 -7.94 41.34 16.17
C LEU A 152 -8.39 42.20 17.37
N LYS A 153 -7.77 42.03 18.55
CA LYS A 153 -8.05 42.90 19.71
C LYS A 153 -7.71 44.37 19.42
N LYS A 154 -6.60 44.63 18.72
CA LYS A 154 -6.23 45.99 18.28
C LYS A 154 -7.23 46.57 17.28
N MET A 155 -7.66 45.79 16.28
CA MET A 155 -8.64 46.24 15.28
C MET A 155 -10.03 46.49 15.89
N GLN A 156 -10.46 45.64 16.83
CA GLN A 156 -11.75 45.79 17.51
C GLN A 156 -11.77 47.03 18.44
N LYS A 157 -10.67 47.28 19.17
CA LYS A 157 -10.51 48.48 19.98
C LYS A 157 -10.50 49.75 19.12
N ALA A 158 -9.75 49.75 18.01
CA ALA A 158 -9.72 50.88 17.08
C ALA A 158 -11.10 51.16 16.44
N LYS A 159 -11.87 50.12 16.10
CA LYS A 159 -13.23 50.26 15.58
C LYS A 159 -14.19 50.84 16.64
N ALA A 160 -14.10 50.38 17.89
CA ALA A 160 -14.90 50.89 19.00
C ALA A 160 -14.60 52.37 19.30
N GLU A 161 -13.33 52.78 19.27
CA GLU A 161 -12.92 54.18 19.42
C GLU A 161 -13.44 55.09 18.29
N LEU A 162 -13.45 54.61 17.04
CA LEU A 162 -14.03 55.35 15.90
C LEU A 162 -15.55 55.50 16.02
N LEU A 163 -16.26 54.44 16.43
CA LEU A 163 -17.71 54.48 16.69
C LEU A 163 -18.05 55.45 17.84
N ALA A 164 -17.25 55.48 18.91
CA ALA A 164 -17.41 56.43 20.02
C ALA A 164 -17.19 57.90 19.57
N ASN A 165 -16.36 58.12 18.56
CA ASN A 165 -16.11 59.43 17.95
C ASN A 165 -17.13 59.81 16.85
N GLY A 166 -18.24 59.07 16.72
CA GLY A 166 -19.35 59.38 15.80
C GLY A 166 -19.16 58.90 14.35
N HIS A 167 -18.20 58.00 14.08
CA HIS A 167 -18.05 57.37 12.76
C HIS A 167 -19.12 56.28 12.56
N GLY A 168 -19.58 56.07 11.32
CA GLY A 168 -20.66 55.13 11.03
C GLY A 168 -22.07 55.74 11.09
N LYS A 169 -22.19 57.00 11.51
CA LYS A 169 -23.43 57.79 11.52
C LYS A 169 -23.28 59.03 10.62
N TYR A 170 -24.41 59.55 10.16
CA TYR A 170 -24.49 60.80 9.42
C TYR A 170 -25.28 61.79 10.27
N GLU A 171 -24.60 62.79 10.81
CA GLU A 171 -25.14 63.71 11.82
C GLU A 171 -25.04 65.15 11.35
N GLU A 172 -26.05 65.95 11.68
CA GLU A 172 -26.04 67.39 11.46
C GLU A 172 -25.16 68.07 12.51
N VAL A 173 -24.32 68.99 12.05
CA VAL A 173 -23.52 69.85 12.91
C VAL A 173 -24.24 71.20 13.06
N ALA A 174 -24.49 71.62 14.29
CA ALA A 174 -25.36 72.77 14.56
C ALA A 174 -24.67 74.12 14.33
N ASP A 175 -23.37 74.20 14.60
CA ASP A 175 -22.59 75.43 14.55
C ASP A 175 -21.13 75.21 14.10
N GLU A 176 -20.39 76.30 13.96
CA GLU A 176 -19.00 76.26 13.50
C GLU A 176 -18.06 75.58 14.50
N LYS A 177 -18.40 75.62 15.79
CA LYS A 177 -17.58 75.06 16.87
C LYS A 177 -17.60 73.53 16.81
N GLU A 178 -18.78 72.94 16.63
CA GLU A 178 -18.95 71.50 16.47
C GLU A 178 -18.28 70.98 15.19
N PHE A 179 -18.25 71.77 14.11
CA PHE A 179 -17.52 71.41 12.88
C PHE A 179 -16.01 71.27 13.11
N PHE A 180 -15.40 72.24 13.81
CA PHE A 180 -13.98 72.18 14.17
C PHE A 180 -13.69 71.05 15.18
N GLU A 181 -14.62 70.74 16.07
CA GLU A 181 -14.48 69.62 17.00
C GLU A 181 -14.50 68.27 16.29
N ALA A 182 -15.42 68.09 15.33
CA ALA A 182 -15.53 66.87 14.52
C ALA A 182 -14.25 66.61 13.68
N THR A 183 -13.69 67.67 13.09
CA THR A 183 -12.44 67.60 12.30
C THR A 183 -11.19 67.43 13.18
N LYS A 184 -11.21 67.86 14.45
CA LYS A 184 -10.13 67.61 15.41
C LYS A 184 -10.11 66.17 15.95
N LYS A 185 -11.29 65.59 16.20
CA LYS A 185 -11.45 64.22 16.73
C LYS A 185 -11.25 63.12 15.68
N SER A 186 -11.35 63.47 14.39
CA SER A 186 -11.37 62.49 13.29
C SER A 186 -10.38 62.85 12.19
N LYS A 187 -9.58 61.87 11.74
CA LYS A 187 -8.56 62.11 10.70
C LYS A 187 -9.16 62.40 9.32
N ASN A 188 -10.22 61.68 8.94
CA ASN A 188 -10.92 61.88 7.67
C ASN A 188 -12.35 62.33 7.95
N VAL A 189 -12.75 63.47 7.41
CA VAL A 189 -14.10 64.02 7.54
C VAL A 189 -14.63 64.45 6.17
N VAL A 190 -15.86 64.06 5.85
CA VAL A 190 -16.60 64.51 4.66
C VAL A 190 -17.80 65.31 5.13
N CYS A 191 -17.84 66.59 4.76
CA CYS A 191 -18.90 67.50 5.20
C CYS A 191 -19.72 68.01 4.02
N LEU A 192 -21.04 67.85 4.08
CA LEU A 192 -21.97 68.46 3.12
C LEU A 192 -22.44 69.83 3.63
N PHE A 193 -22.21 70.88 2.84
CA PHE A 193 -22.85 72.18 3.03
C PHE A 193 -24.15 72.23 2.24
N TYR A 194 -25.27 72.38 2.96
CA TYR A 194 -26.62 72.33 2.39
C TYR A 194 -27.44 73.60 2.73
N LEU A 195 -28.55 73.80 2.00
CA LEU A 195 -29.56 74.83 2.29
C LEU A 195 -30.97 74.22 2.27
N ASP A 196 -31.84 74.73 3.13
CA ASP A 196 -33.24 74.33 3.22
C ASP A 196 -34.00 74.71 1.93
N GLY A 197 -34.69 73.74 1.33
CA GLY A 197 -35.47 73.94 0.09
C GLY A 197 -34.75 73.57 -1.21
N ASN A 198 -33.43 73.30 -1.19
CA ASN A 198 -32.71 72.85 -2.40
C ASN A 198 -32.82 71.33 -2.61
N MET A 199 -33.56 70.92 -3.64
CA MET A 199 -33.81 69.51 -3.96
C MET A 199 -32.54 68.70 -4.26
N ARG A 200 -31.47 69.32 -4.78
CA ARG A 200 -30.20 68.63 -5.06
C ARG A 200 -29.42 68.29 -3.80
N CYS A 201 -29.61 69.03 -2.71
CA CYS A 201 -29.00 68.70 -1.43
C CYS A 201 -29.53 67.38 -0.88
N LYS A 202 -30.85 67.13 -0.99
CA LYS A 202 -31.49 65.89 -0.52
C LYS A 202 -30.97 64.63 -1.21
N ILE A 203 -30.56 64.76 -2.48
CA ILE A 203 -30.00 63.64 -3.26
C ILE A 203 -28.62 63.26 -2.71
N VAL A 204 -27.74 64.25 -2.51
CA VAL A 204 -26.40 64.02 -1.95
C VAL A 204 -26.48 63.52 -0.50
N ASP A 205 -27.40 64.08 0.29
CA ASP A 205 -27.69 63.69 1.67
C ASP A 205 -27.98 62.18 1.77
N LYS A 206 -28.89 61.67 0.92
CA LYS A 206 -29.21 60.24 0.82
C LYS A 206 -27.99 59.38 0.50
N HIS A 207 -27.13 59.80 -0.44
CA HIS A 207 -25.95 59.02 -0.81
C HIS A 207 -24.88 59.04 0.29
N LEU A 208 -24.67 60.16 0.97
CA LEU A 208 -23.71 60.26 2.07
C LEU A 208 -24.17 59.48 3.30
N GLN A 209 -25.47 59.43 3.58
CA GLN A 209 -26.03 58.58 4.64
C GLN A 209 -25.74 57.08 4.41
N ILE A 210 -25.85 56.61 3.16
CA ILE A 210 -25.49 55.23 2.79
C ILE A 210 -23.98 55.00 2.95
N LEU A 211 -23.16 55.98 2.55
CA LEU A 211 -21.69 55.86 2.62
C LEU A 211 -21.16 55.94 4.05
N ALA A 212 -21.83 56.66 4.95
CA ALA A 212 -21.46 56.76 6.35
C ALA A 212 -21.42 55.39 7.05
N VAL A 213 -22.42 54.54 6.79
CA VAL A 213 -22.50 53.18 7.34
C VAL A 213 -21.44 52.26 6.70
N LYS A 214 -21.15 52.46 5.41
CA LYS A 214 -20.22 51.63 4.64
C LYS A 214 -18.75 51.91 4.99
N HIS A 215 -18.40 53.16 5.33
CA HIS A 215 -17.02 53.60 5.51
C HIS A 215 -16.73 54.14 6.92
N ILE A 216 -16.64 53.24 7.89
CA ILE A 216 -16.39 53.56 9.32
C ILE A 216 -15.03 54.25 9.56
N GLY A 217 -14.10 54.20 8.60
CA GLY A 217 -12.83 54.92 8.68
C GLY A 217 -12.90 56.44 8.43
N THR A 218 -14.10 56.96 8.12
CA THR A 218 -14.35 58.34 7.69
C THR A 218 -15.61 58.86 8.33
N ARG A 219 -15.55 60.05 8.93
CA ARG A 219 -16.71 60.68 9.56
C ARG A 219 -17.48 61.49 8.52
N PHE A 220 -18.78 61.28 8.44
CA PHE A 220 -19.67 62.00 7.53
C PHE A 220 -20.58 62.92 8.32
N ILE A 221 -20.63 64.19 7.93
CA ILE A 221 -21.43 65.22 8.59
C ILE A 221 -22.10 66.12 7.54
N HIS A 222 -23.14 66.83 7.95
CA HIS A 222 -23.72 67.91 7.14
C HIS A 222 -23.98 69.15 7.99
N VAL A 223 -23.92 70.32 7.36
CA VAL A 223 -24.08 71.60 8.02
C VAL A 223 -24.88 72.55 7.13
N ASN A 224 -25.81 73.26 7.75
CA ASN A 224 -26.64 74.24 7.06
C ASN A 224 -25.82 75.50 6.81
N ALA A 225 -25.62 75.84 5.54
CA ALA A 225 -24.76 76.95 5.13
C ALA A 225 -25.21 78.31 5.67
N ASP A 226 -26.51 78.51 5.92
CA ASP A 226 -27.02 79.77 6.51
C ASP A 226 -26.56 79.96 7.96
N LYS A 227 -26.41 78.86 8.71
CA LYS A 227 -26.03 78.85 10.12
C LYS A 227 -24.53 79.02 10.35
N VAL A 228 -23.70 78.82 9.32
CA VAL A 228 -22.22 78.83 9.40
C VAL A 228 -21.55 79.79 8.41
N HIS A 229 -21.94 81.06 8.48
CA HIS A 229 -21.50 82.10 7.54
C HIS A 229 -19.97 82.30 7.49
N PHE A 230 -19.25 82.15 8.59
CA PHE A 230 -17.79 82.29 8.60
C PHE A 230 -17.12 81.08 7.93
N LEU A 231 -17.62 79.85 8.11
CA LEU A 231 -17.13 78.68 7.37
C LEU A 231 -17.39 78.80 5.85
N VAL A 232 -18.58 79.26 5.45
CA VAL A 232 -18.93 79.47 4.03
C VAL A 232 -17.99 80.48 3.37
N THR A 233 -17.69 81.58 4.07
CA THR A 233 -16.78 82.62 3.59
C THR A 233 -15.33 82.12 3.53
N ARG A 234 -14.86 81.45 4.60
CA ARG A 234 -13.47 80.99 4.72
C ARG A 234 -13.13 79.82 3.78
N LEU A 235 -14.08 78.92 3.54
CA LEU A 235 -13.93 77.79 2.60
C LEU A 235 -14.34 78.14 1.16
N ASN A 236 -14.74 79.40 0.92
CA ASN A 236 -15.16 79.94 -0.38
C ASN A 236 -16.25 79.08 -1.07
N ILE A 237 -17.30 78.77 -0.31
CA ILE A 237 -18.44 77.96 -0.79
C ILE A 237 -19.42 78.90 -1.51
N ARG A 238 -19.50 78.77 -2.83
CA ARG A 238 -20.35 79.62 -3.70
C ARG A 238 -21.52 78.88 -4.35
N VAL A 239 -21.49 77.55 -4.35
CA VAL A 239 -22.44 76.66 -5.03
C VAL A 239 -22.93 75.63 -4.03
N ILE A 240 -24.23 75.32 -4.01
CA ILE A 240 -24.83 74.38 -3.06
C ILE A 240 -25.66 73.35 -3.85
N PRO A 241 -25.52 72.03 -3.57
CA PRO A 241 -24.68 71.41 -2.53
C PRO A 241 -23.17 71.47 -2.83
N THR A 242 -22.35 71.65 -1.79
CA THR A 242 -20.89 71.47 -1.85
C THR A 242 -20.44 70.49 -0.78
N ILE A 243 -19.67 69.47 -1.19
CA ILE A 243 -19.04 68.51 -0.28
C ILE A 243 -17.59 68.94 -0.06
N ALA A 244 -17.24 69.28 1.16
CA ALA A 244 -15.87 69.55 1.57
C ALA A 244 -15.22 68.27 2.10
N ILE A 245 -14.04 67.95 1.58
CA ILE A 245 -13.27 66.77 1.97
C ILE A 245 -12.10 67.24 2.82
N VAL A 246 -12.12 66.86 4.10
CA VAL A 246 -11.12 67.26 5.11
C VAL A 246 -10.31 66.04 5.52
N LYS A 247 -8.99 66.18 5.49
CA LYS A 247 -8.04 65.17 5.93
C LYS A 247 -6.98 65.81 6.81
N ASP A 248 -6.74 65.22 7.97
CA ASP A 248 -5.77 65.71 8.97
C ASP A 248 -5.98 67.21 9.29
N GLN A 249 -7.24 67.60 9.53
CA GLN A 249 -7.68 68.97 9.83
C GLN A 249 -7.48 70.00 8.70
N GLN A 250 -7.09 69.57 7.49
CA GLN A 250 -6.95 70.43 6.32
C GLN A 250 -7.96 70.06 5.24
N THR A 251 -8.59 71.05 4.61
CA THR A 251 -9.49 70.81 3.47
C THR A 251 -8.65 70.52 2.24
N ILE A 252 -8.75 69.29 1.72
CA ILE A 252 -7.91 68.81 0.62
C ILE A 252 -8.60 68.86 -0.75
N ASP A 253 -9.94 68.83 -0.78
CA ASP A 253 -10.70 68.75 -2.02
C ASP A 253 -12.16 69.20 -1.81
N TYR A 254 -12.82 69.62 -2.90
CA TYR A 254 -14.24 70.01 -2.92
C TYR A 254 -14.96 69.35 -4.10
N ILE A 255 -16.18 68.88 -3.85
CA ILE A 255 -17.12 68.48 -4.91
C ILE A 255 -18.23 69.53 -4.92
N ARG A 256 -18.31 70.32 -5.99
CA ARG A 256 -19.25 71.44 -6.11
C ARG A 256 -20.37 71.07 -7.08
N GLY A 257 -21.61 71.10 -6.61
CA GLY A 257 -22.74 70.67 -7.41
C GLY A 257 -22.56 69.22 -7.90
N PHE A 258 -23.10 68.91 -9.08
CA PHE A 258 -23.13 67.55 -9.63
C PHE A 258 -22.17 67.38 -10.82
N ASP A 259 -21.42 68.43 -11.20
CA ASP A 259 -20.56 68.43 -12.39
C ASP A 259 -19.49 67.32 -12.32
N ASP A 260 -18.87 67.16 -11.15
CA ASP A 260 -17.89 66.10 -10.86
C ASP A 260 -18.50 64.70 -10.71
N LEU A 261 -19.83 64.60 -10.66
CA LEU A 261 -20.61 63.37 -10.48
C LEU A 261 -21.37 62.97 -11.76
N GLY A 262 -21.07 63.63 -12.88
CA GLY A 262 -21.65 63.33 -14.19
C GLY A 262 -22.79 64.26 -14.63
N GLY A 263 -23.08 65.32 -13.87
CA GLY A 263 -24.02 66.39 -14.23
C GLY A 263 -25.50 65.98 -14.28
N VAL A 264 -25.85 64.81 -13.76
CA VAL A 264 -27.21 64.24 -13.77
C VAL A 264 -27.74 64.10 -12.34
N ASP A 265 -29.05 64.31 -12.16
CA ASP A 265 -29.66 64.27 -10.83
C ASP A 265 -29.87 62.82 -10.29
N ASP A 266 -29.67 61.79 -11.11
CA ASP A 266 -29.80 60.37 -10.74
C ASP A 266 -28.48 59.59 -10.91
N PHE A 267 -27.46 59.98 -10.14
CA PHE A 267 -26.17 59.28 -10.14
C PHE A 267 -26.16 58.15 -9.10
N LYS A 268 -25.46 57.05 -9.39
CA LYS A 268 -25.32 55.92 -8.45
C LYS A 268 -24.39 56.29 -7.30
N THR A 269 -24.66 55.76 -6.10
CA THR A 269 -23.79 55.92 -4.92
C THR A 269 -22.33 55.56 -5.19
N GLU A 270 -22.10 54.55 -6.04
CA GLU A 270 -20.76 54.12 -6.49
C GLU A 270 -19.96 55.24 -7.16
N VAL A 271 -20.61 56.15 -7.89
CA VAL A 271 -19.93 57.28 -8.57
C VAL A 271 -19.37 58.26 -7.54
N LEU A 272 -20.18 58.62 -6.54
CA LEU A 272 -19.75 59.47 -5.43
C LEU A 272 -18.70 58.77 -4.56
N GLU A 273 -18.85 57.48 -4.31
CA GLU A 273 -17.88 56.65 -3.59
C GLU A 273 -16.51 56.63 -4.28
N HIS A 274 -16.49 56.38 -5.59
CA HIS A 274 -15.27 56.42 -6.39
C HIS A 274 -14.65 57.82 -6.44
N ARG A 275 -15.45 58.89 -6.47
CA ARG A 275 -14.97 60.27 -6.46
C ARG A 275 -14.32 60.63 -5.12
N LEU A 276 -14.91 60.23 -4.00
CA LEU A 276 -14.34 60.40 -2.65
C LEU A 276 -13.09 59.55 -2.43
N ALA A 277 -13.05 58.34 -3.01
CA ALA A 277 -11.88 57.47 -2.93
C ALA A 277 -10.65 58.04 -3.63
N ARG A 278 -10.83 58.79 -4.73
CA ARG A 278 -9.72 59.49 -5.41
C ARG A 278 -9.02 60.51 -4.50
N SER A 279 -9.76 61.13 -3.59
CA SER A 279 -9.22 62.10 -2.61
C SER A 279 -8.57 61.40 -1.40
N GLY A 280 -8.54 60.07 -1.37
CA GLY A 280 -7.83 59.28 -0.36
C GLY A 280 -8.44 59.35 1.04
N VAL A 281 -9.70 59.77 1.15
CA VAL A 281 -10.49 59.74 2.39
C VAL A 281 -11.32 58.47 2.54
N ILE A 282 -11.51 57.70 1.47
CA ILE A 282 -12.24 56.42 1.49
C ILE A 282 -11.40 55.36 0.77
N LYS A 283 -11.43 54.11 1.24
CA LYS A 283 -10.77 52.98 0.60
C LYS A 283 -11.81 52.16 -0.17
N VAL A 284 -11.62 51.98 -1.48
CA VAL A 284 -12.48 51.14 -2.32
C VAL A 284 -11.70 49.92 -2.76
N GLU A 285 -12.20 48.73 -2.44
CA GLU A 285 -11.62 47.46 -2.88
C GLU A 285 -11.93 47.24 -4.36
N LYS A 286 -10.92 46.91 -5.17
CA LYS A 286 -11.13 46.58 -6.60
C LYS A 286 -11.58 45.12 -6.70
N PRO A 287 -12.72 44.80 -7.35
CA PRO A 287 -13.06 43.42 -7.66
C PRO A 287 -12.11 42.88 -8.75
N LYS A 288 -11.57 41.66 -8.55
CA LYS A 288 -10.93 40.89 -9.62
C LYS A 288 -12.01 40.40 -10.58
N MET A 289 -11.80 40.57 -11.89
CA MET A 289 -12.77 40.21 -12.94
C MET A 289 -12.99 38.69 -13.02
N GLU A 290 -14.21 38.24 -12.73
CA GLU A 290 -14.75 36.93 -13.13
C GLU A 290 -15.66 37.08 -14.37
N GLN A 291 -15.70 36.04 -15.20
CA GLN A 291 -16.38 36.01 -16.50
C GLN A 291 -17.93 36.00 -16.37
N PRO A 292 -18.68 36.56 -17.35
CA PRO A 292 -20.11 36.80 -17.20
C PRO A 292 -20.96 35.56 -17.47
N LYS A 293 -21.76 35.11 -16.49
CA LYS A 293 -22.90 34.21 -16.70
C LYS A 293 -24.18 35.01 -17.03
N LYS A 294 -25.00 34.44 -17.91
CA LYS A 294 -26.19 35.04 -18.54
C LYS A 294 -27.30 35.36 -17.52
N LYS A 295 -27.99 36.49 -17.75
CA LYS A 295 -29.18 36.95 -16.99
C LYS A 295 -30.45 36.17 -17.37
N ILE A 296 -31.28 35.88 -16.38
CA ILE A 296 -32.74 35.72 -16.53
C ILE A 296 -33.43 36.72 -15.59
N ILE A 297 -34.45 37.40 -16.11
CA ILE A 297 -35.22 38.48 -15.48
C ILE A 297 -36.49 37.87 -14.86
N ARG A 298 -36.83 38.24 -13.62
CA ARG A 298 -38.14 38.80 -13.23
C ARG A 298 -38.20 39.22 -11.73
N SER A 299 -38.77 40.42 -11.56
CA SER A 299 -39.23 41.19 -10.39
C SER A 299 -40.27 40.44 -9.51
N ASN A 300 -40.62 40.78 -8.25
CA ASN A 300 -40.65 42.06 -7.53
C ASN A 300 -40.73 41.86 -6.00
N ASP A 301 -40.14 42.81 -5.24
CA ASP A 301 -40.43 43.38 -3.90
C ASP A 301 -40.99 42.56 -2.73
N HIS A 302 -40.17 42.42 -1.67
CA HIS A 302 -40.37 43.09 -0.37
C HIS A 302 -39.04 43.11 0.42
N ALA A 303 -38.68 44.28 0.96
CA ALA A 303 -37.40 44.56 1.60
C ALA A 303 -37.47 44.44 3.12
N GLN A 304 -36.62 43.59 3.70
CA GLN A 304 -35.82 43.78 4.92
C GLN A 304 -34.90 42.53 5.10
N ASP A 305 -33.66 42.72 5.56
CA ASP A 305 -32.57 41.73 5.77
C ASP A 305 -31.76 41.19 4.57
N THR A 306 -31.00 42.05 3.90
CA THR A 306 -30.23 41.70 2.69
C THR A 306 -28.80 41.15 2.90
N SER A 307 -28.21 41.16 4.10
CA SER A 307 -26.86 40.60 4.33
C SER A 307 -26.89 39.11 4.69
N HIS A 308 -27.93 38.66 5.41
CA HIS A 308 -28.17 37.25 5.73
C HIS A 308 -28.82 36.50 4.55
N ALA A 309 -29.74 37.16 3.82
CA ALA A 309 -30.44 36.57 2.68
C ALA A 309 -29.55 36.31 1.46
N ALA A 310 -28.56 37.17 1.19
CA ALA A 310 -27.63 36.97 0.07
C ALA A 310 -26.70 35.76 0.28
N LEU A 311 -26.37 35.43 1.53
CA LEU A 311 -25.61 34.21 1.84
C LEU A 311 -26.50 32.98 1.99
N MET A 312 -27.74 33.11 2.46
CA MET A 312 -28.75 32.04 2.35
C MET A 312 -29.03 31.68 0.88
N ALA A 313 -28.87 32.63 -0.06
CA ALA A 313 -28.91 32.35 -1.50
C ALA A 313 -27.66 31.63 -2.05
N SER A 314 -26.48 31.81 -1.43
CA SER A 314 -25.25 31.04 -1.72
C SER A 314 -25.27 29.65 -1.06
N ARG A 315 -25.85 29.56 0.15
CA ARG A 315 -26.21 28.32 0.86
C ARG A 315 -27.10 27.47 -0.05
N ARG A 316 -28.09 28.10 -0.69
CA ARG A 316 -28.97 27.49 -1.69
C ARG A 316 -28.21 26.93 -2.90
N SER A 317 -27.32 27.63 -3.61
CA SER A 317 -26.82 27.06 -4.88
C SER A 317 -25.94 25.79 -4.76
N THR A 318 -25.24 25.56 -3.65
CA THR A 318 -24.38 24.36 -3.46
C THR A 318 -25.04 23.26 -2.64
N ILE A 319 -25.93 23.65 -1.71
CA ILE A 319 -26.70 22.71 -0.89
C ILE A 319 -28.01 22.35 -1.60
N ASP A 320 -28.57 23.16 -2.52
CA ASP A 320 -29.77 22.81 -3.33
C ASP A 320 -29.49 21.63 -4.27
N ASP A 321 -28.28 21.48 -4.81
CA ASP A 321 -27.91 20.28 -5.58
C ASP A 321 -27.83 19.02 -4.68
N ALA A 322 -27.44 19.18 -3.40
CA ALA A 322 -27.41 18.07 -2.43
C ALA A 322 -28.80 17.79 -1.82
N LEU A 323 -29.61 18.80 -1.57
CA LEU A 323 -30.93 18.71 -0.94
C LEU A 323 -32.04 18.36 -1.93
N SER A 324 -31.89 18.70 -3.21
CA SER A 324 -32.79 18.23 -4.27
C SER A 324 -32.77 16.70 -4.42
N SER A 325 -31.72 16.05 -3.89
CA SER A 325 -31.60 14.60 -3.84
C SER A 325 -32.22 13.95 -2.59
N TRP A 326 -32.70 14.72 -1.62
CA TRP A 326 -33.23 14.19 -0.35
C TRP A 326 -34.76 14.15 -0.36
N ILE A 327 -35.33 12.99 -0.05
CA ILE A 327 -36.77 12.77 0.04
C ILE A 327 -37.11 12.27 1.46
N GLY A 328 -38.04 12.95 2.13
CA GLY A 328 -38.48 12.57 3.47
C GLY A 328 -39.54 11.46 3.44
N ILE A 329 -39.39 10.48 4.32
CA ILE A 329 -40.36 9.40 4.57
C ILE A 329 -40.57 9.31 6.09
N GLY A 330 -41.51 10.10 6.61
CA GLY A 330 -41.67 10.25 8.05
C GLY A 330 -40.49 11.01 8.66
N ASP A 331 -39.83 10.43 9.66
CA ASP A 331 -38.65 10.97 10.35
C ASP A 331 -37.31 10.70 9.62
N ILE A 332 -37.29 9.69 8.76
CA ILE A 332 -36.17 9.29 7.92
C ILE A 332 -36.13 10.13 6.64
N LYS A 333 -34.92 10.39 6.13
CA LYS A 333 -34.71 10.96 4.79
C LYS A 333 -33.92 9.97 3.94
N LEU A 334 -34.35 9.73 2.71
CA LEU A 334 -33.61 8.98 1.71
C LEU A 334 -32.87 9.93 0.79
N LYS A 335 -31.66 9.57 0.40
CA LYS A 335 -30.77 10.32 -0.50
C LYS A 335 -30.62 9.57 -1.80
N PHE A 336 -30.82 10.26 -2.92
CA PHE A 336 -30.75 9.71 -4.27
C PHE A 336 -29.51 10.23 -5.00
N VAL A 337 -28.48 9.40 -5.13
CA VAL A 337 -27.21 9.79 -5.73
C VAL A 337 -27.05 9.14 -7.10
N LYS A 338 -27.04 9.94 -8.16
CA LYS A 338 -26.70 9.44 -9.51
C LYS A 338 -25.19 9.20 -9.61
N ASN A 339 -24.76 7.97 -9.39
CA ASN A 339 -23.33 7.60 -9.43
C ASN A 339 -22.78 7.65 -10.86
N TYR A 340 -23.54 7.14 -11.83
CA TYR A 340 -23.14 7.10 -13.23
C TYR A 340 -24.30 7.50 -14.15
N THR A 341 -24.02 8.42 -15.07
CA THR A 341 -24.93 8.84 -16.15
C THR A 341 -24.29 8.58 -17.51
N ASP A 342 -25.10 8.54 -18.56
CA ASP A 342 -24.65 8.39 -19.96
C ASP A 342 -23.77 7.15 -20.19
N LEU A 343 -24.18 6.03 -19.57
CA LEU A 343 -23.54 4.73 -19.76
C LEU A 343 -23.83 4.17 -21.16
N PRO A 344 -22.90 3.37 -21.72
CA PRO A 344 -23.17 2.63 -22.95
C PRO A 344 -24.30 1.64 -22.66
N SER A 345 -25.19 1.41 -23.63
CA SER A 345 -26.38 0.58 -23.42
C SER A 345 -26.06 -0.75 -22.74
N LEU A 346 -26.59 -0.89 -21.52
CA LEU A 346 -26.37 -2.07 -20.69
C LEU A 346 -27.17 -3.28 -21.18
N ARG A 347 -28.23 -3.06 -21.98
CA ARG A 347 -29.16 -4.08 -22.48
C ARG A 347 -29.83 -4.86 -21.35
N ILE A 348 -30.10 -4.19 -20.23
CA ILE A 348 -30.70 -4.77 -19.03
C ILE A 348 -32.12 -5.24 -19.32
N LYS A 349 -32.87 -4.47 -20.12
CA LYS A 349 -34.24 -4.83 -20.52
C LYS A 349 -34.33 -6.15 -21.30
N ASN A 350 -33.25 -6.55 -21.97
CA ASN A 350 -33.21 -7.77 -22.78
C ASN A 350 -32.63 -8.97 -22.02
N ALA A 351 -32.10 -8.76 -20.81
CA ALA A 351 -31.51 -9.82 -20.01
C ALA A 351 -32.62 -10.61 -19.29
N ILE A 352 -32.53 -11.94 -19.33
CA ILE A 352 -33.49 -12.83 -18.66
C ILE A 352 -33.17 -12.92 -17.17
N HIS A 353 -31.87 -13.05 -16.84
CA HIS A 353 -31.39 -13.00 -15.46
C HIS A 353 -30.39 -11.84 -15.29
N PHE A 354 -30.50 -11.17 -14.15
CA PHE A 354 -29.63 -10.07 -13.73
C PHE A 354 -29.18 -10.34 -12.30
N ALA A 355 -27.87 -10.22 -12.05
CA ALA A 355 -27.33 -10.18 -10.70
C ALA A 355 -26.28 -9.06 -10.57
N ALA A 356 -26.30 -8.38 -9.43
CA ALA A 356 -25.33 -7.37 -9.07
C ALA A 356 -24.53 -7.85 -7.86
N SER A 357 -23.21 -7.77 -7.92
CA SER A 357 -22.35 -8.10 -6.80
C SER A 357 -22.50 -7.08 -5.68
N SER A 358 -22.72 -7.56 -4.45
CA SER A 358 -22.65 -6.75 -3.23
C SER A 358 -21.30 -6.05 -3.10
N TYR A 359 -21.25 -4.96 -2.34
CA TYR A 359 -20.14 -4.03 -2.17
C TYR A 359 -19.61 -3.50 -3.51
N SER A 360 -20.52 -3.15 -4.43
CA SER A 360 -20.18 -2.44 -5.67
C SER A 360 -19.30 -3.19 -6.67
N GLY A 361 -19.47 -4.51 -6.74
CA GLY A 361 -18.77 -5.32 -7.73
C GLY A 361 -19.40 -5.25 -9.13
N PRO A 362 -19.02 -6.18 -10.03
CA PRO A 362 -19.59 -6.30 -11.36
C PRO A 362 -21.04 -6.78 -11.32
N THR A 363 -21.71 -6.55 -12.43
CA THR A 363 -23.04 -7.03 -12.78
C THR A 363 -22.91 -8.15 -13.81
N ALA A 364 -23.78 -9.15 -13.71
CA ALA A 364 -23.88 -10.26 -14.65
C ALA A 364 -25.25 -10.23 -15.32
N LEU A 365 -25.25 -10.27 -16.65
CA LEU A 365 -26.45 -10.24 -17.49
C LEU A 365 -26.48 -11.51 -18.33
N ALA A 366 -27.47 -12.37 -18.11
CA ALA A 366 -27.64 -13.59 -18.90
C ALA A 366 -28.69 -13.42 -19.99
N PHE A 367 -28.35 -13.94 -21.16
CA PHE A 367 -29.16 -13.94 -22.36
C PHE A 367 -29.24 -15.37 -22.90
N SER A 368 -30.41 -15.76 -23.40
CA SER A 368 -30.62 -17.08 -24.01
C SER A 368 -30.44 -16.98 -25.53
N ASN A 369 -29.63 -17.88 -26.09
CA ASN A 369 -29.57 -18.13 -27.54
C ASN A 369 -30.52 -19.26 -27.94
N SER A 370 -30.66 -20.28 -27.08
CA SER A 370 -31.56 -21.42 -27.23
C SER A 370 -32.02 -21.90 -25.84
N ALA A 371 -32.92 -22.88 -25.78
CA ALA A 371 -33.40 -23.44 -24.51
C ALA A 371 -32.28 -23.92 -23.59
N THR A 372 -31.17 -24.41 -24.15
CA THR A 372 -30.05 -25.03 -23.40
C THR A 372 -28.74 -24.24 -23.50
N SER A 373 -28.62 -23.27 -24.41
CA SER A 373 -27.40 -22.46 -24.58
C SER A 373 -27.65 -21.01 -24.21
N TRP A 374 -26.85 -20.53 -23.25
CA TRP A 374 -26.92 -19.20 -22.69
C TRP A 374 -25.57 -18.51 -22.81
N PHE A 375 -25.59 -17.19 -22.84
CA PHE A 375 -24.38 -16.39 -22.73
C PHE A 375 -24.53 -15.32 -21.65
N ILE A 376 -23.46 -15.11 -20.89
CA ILE A 376 -23.40 -14.11 -19.82
C ILE A 376 -22.43 -12.99 -20.22
N ASP A 377 -22.90 -11.74 -20.14
CA ASP A 377 -22.02 -10.57 -20.17
C ASP A 377 -21.72 -10.15 -18.71
N ILE A 378 -20.44 -10.03 -18.37
CA ILE A 378 -19.99 -9.50 -17.06
C ILE A 378 -19.47 -8.07 -17.26
N ARG A 379 -20.04 -7.11 -16.53
CA ARG A 379 -19.74 -5.68 -16.67
C ARG A 379 -19.58 -4.98 -15.33
N MET A 380 -18.70 -3.99 -15.26
CA MET A 380 -18.65 -3.09 -14.11
C MET A 380 -19.86 -2.15 -14.08
N SER A 381 -20.18 -1.61 -12.90
CA SER A 381 -21.29 -0.65 -12.76
C SER A 381 -21.05 0.64 -13.57
N GLY A 382 -19.79 0.95 -13.89
CA GLY A 382 -19.41 2.04 -14.83
C GLY A 382 -19.59 1.72 -16.31
N GLY A 383 -20.11 0.54 -16.67
CA GLY A 383 -20.43 0.11 -18.03
C GLY A 383 -19.32 -0.59 -18.82
N GLU A 384 -18.11 -0.67 -18.28
CA GLU A 384 -16.99 -1.39 -18.88
C GLU A 384 -17.20 -2.91 -18.85
N TYR A 385 -16.83 -3.60 -19.92
CA TYR A 385 -16.93 -5.06 -20.01
C TYR A 385 -15.71 -5.73 -19.40
N LEU A 386 -15.93 -6.66 -18.46
CA LEU A 386 -14.89 -7.59 -18.00
C LEU A 386 -14.84 -8.84 -18.88
N LYS A 387 -16.01 -9.40 -19.21
CA LYS A 387 -16.15 -10.54 -20.11
C LYS A 387 -17.38 -10.38 -20.98
N ARG A 388 -17.19 -10.59 -22.29
CA ARG A 388 -18.28 -10.62 -23.28
C ARG A 388 -18.60 -12.05 -23.66
N LYS A 389 -19.89 -12.38 -23.74
CA LYS A 389 -20.40 -13.67 -24.22
C LYS A 389 -19.71 -14.88 -23.58
N LEU A 390 -19.78 -14.99 -22.25
CA LEU A 390 -19.39 -16.22 -21.55
C LEU A 390 -20.44 -17.30 -21.81
N GLU A 391 -20.11 -18.31 -22.61
CA GLU A 391 -21.03 -19.41 -22.91
C GLU A 391 -21.20 -20.34 -21.72
N VAL A 392 -22.44 -20.57 -21.33
CA VAL A 392 -22.81 -21.44 -20.20
C VAL A 392 -24.03 -22.29 -20.56
N PRO A 393 -24.08 -23.55 -20.11
CA PRO A 393 -25.23 -24.42 -20.36
C PRO A 393 -26.38 -24.13 -19.38
N ASP A 394 -27.61 -24.10 -19.92
CA ASP A 394 -28.90 -24.21 -19.22
C ASP A 394 -29.04 -23.47 -17.87
N VAL A 395 -28.87 -22.15 -17.88
CA VAL A 395 -28.92 -21.30 -16.67
C VAL A 395 -30.32 -21.28 -16.06
N CYS A 396 -30.42 -21.64 -14.79
CA CYS A 396 -31.63 -21.50 -13.97
C CYS A 396 -31.60 -20.23 -13.13
N ALA A 397 -30.46 -19.97 -12.48
CA ALA A 397 -30.23 -18.78 -11.67
C ALA A 397 -28.75 -18.41 -11.71
N LEU A 398 -28.47 -17.14 -11.47
CA LEU A 398 -27.11 -16.65 -11.29
C LEU A 398 -27.11 -15.59 -10.21
N ASP A 399 -26.06 -15.57 -9.39
CA ASP A 399 -25.87 -14.56 -8.36
C ASP A 399 -24.38 -14.40 -8.02
N TRP A 400 -24.04 -13.33 -7.33
CA TRP A 400 -22.68 -13.06 -6.88
C TRP A 400 -22.49 -13.43 -5.41
N THR A 401 -21.32 -13.97 -5.10
CA THR A 401 -20.93 -14.23 -3.72
C THR A 401 -20.27 -13.01 -3.08
N LYS A 402 -20.23 -12.99 -1.75
CA LYS A 402 -19.49 -12.01 -0.93
C LYS A 402 -18.01 -11.97 -1.34
N GLY A 403 -17.44 -13.13 -1.67
CA GLY A 403 -16.09 -13.32 -2.18
C GLY A 403 -15.87 -12.92 -3.65
N HIS A 404 -16.79 -12.19 -4.27
CA HIS A 404 -16.62 -11.66 -5.63
C HIS A 404 -16.43 -12.76 -6.69
N ARG A 405 -17.25 -13.81 -6.58
CA ARG A 405 -17.35 -14.92 -7.55
C ARG A 405 -18.79 -14.99 -8.07
N LEU A 406 -18.93 -15.26 -9.36
CA LEU A 406 -20.23 -15.46 -9.99
C LEU A 406 -20.63 -16.93 -9.88
N VAL A 407 -21.73 -17.20 -9.20
CA VAL A 407 -22.37 -18.51 -9.15
C VAL A 407 -23.36 -18.61 -10.30
N VAL A 408 -23.24 -19.65 -11.10
CA VAL A 408 -24.23 -19.99 -12.15
C VAL A 408 -24.76 -21.38 -11.82
N ILE A 409 -26.08 -21.47 -11.61
CA ILE A 409 -26.77 -22.72 -11.26
C ILE A 409 -27.59 -23.15 -12.46
N ASP A 410 -27.36 -24.39 -12.89
CA ASP A 410 -28.14 -25.00 -13.95
C ASP A 410 -29.47 -25.58 -13.44
N ARG A 411 -30.37 -25.95 -14.36
CA ARG A 411 -31.67 -26.55 -13.99
C ARG A 411 -31.55 -27.91 -13.32
N ARG A 412 -30.40 -28.59 -13.41
CA ARG A 412 -30.15 -29.92 -12.84
C ARG A 412 -29.49 -29.87 -11.46
N GLY A 413 -29.19 -28.68 -10.93
CA GLY A 413 -28.55 -28.51 -9.63
C GLY A 413 -27.01 -28.61 -9.67
N ASN A 414 -26.36 -28.38 -10.82
CA ASN A 414 -24.93 -28.09 -10.87
C ASN A 414 -24.71 -26.58 -10.64
N ALA A 415 -23.82 -26.25 -9.72
CA ALA A 415 -23.37 -24.89 -9.46
C ALA A 415 -21.93 -24.73 -9.97
N ALA A 416 -21.74 -23.85 -10.95
CA ALA A 416 -20.43 -23.47 -11.47
C ALA A 416 -20.04 -22.09 -10.95
N LEU A 417 -18.82 -21.99 -10.43
CA LEU A 417 -18.23 -20.76 -9.92
C LEU A 417 -17.28 -20.15 -10.95
N TYR A 418 -17.51 -18.89 -11.29
CA TYR A 418 -16.69 -18.12 -12.21
C TYR A 418 -16.03 -16.95 -11.51
N SER A 419 -14.81 -16.60 -11.93
CA SER A 419 -14.16 -15.35 -11.55
C SER A 419 -14.88 -14.15 -12.18
N SER A 420 -14.60 -12.94 -11.69
CA SER A 420 -15.14 -11.69 -12.27
C SER A 420 -14.77 -11.47 -13.74
N LEU A 421 -13.83 -12.24 -14.28
CA LEU A 421 -13.38 -12.18 -15.67
C LEU A 421 -13.92 -13.35 -16.50
N GLY A 422 -14.77 -14.18 -15.91
CA GLY A 422 -15.42 -15.32 -16.57
C GLY A 422 -14.54 -16.56 -16.71
N GLU A 423 -13.49 -16.71 -15.90
CA GLU A 423 -12.73 -17.96 -15.82
C GLU A 423 -13.43 -18.90 -14.83
N ARG A 424 -13.55 -20.18 -15.19
CA ARG A 424 -14.19 -21.18 -14.33
C ARG A 424 -13.24 -21.58 -13.19
N VAL A 425 -13.65 -21.37 -11.95
CA VAL A 425 -12.83 -21.61 -10.74
C VAL A 425 -13.08 -23.00 -10.17
N SER A 426 -14.34 -23.34 -9.94
CA SER A 426 -14.76 -24.63 -9.38
C SER A 426 -16.19 -24.98 -9.78
N GLU A 427 -16.58 -26.23 -9.56
CA GLU A 427 -17.94 -26.73 -9.76
C GLU A 427 -18.31 -27.66 -8.61
N PHE A 428 -19.58 -27.64 -8.22
CA PHE A 428 -20.14 -28.61 -7.28
C PHE A 428 -21.59 -28.93 -7.66
N HIS A 429 -22.09 -30.05 -7.16
CA HIS A 429 -23.43 -30.54 -7.47
C HIS A 429 -24.20 -30.78 -6.18
N PHE A 430 -25.48 -30.38 -6.14
CA PHE A 430 -26.33 -30.54 -4.95
C PHE A 430 -26.84 -31.99 -4.76
N GLY A 431 -26.89 -32.81 -5.81
CA GLY A 431 -27.16 -34.25 -5.67
C GLY A 431 -27.81 -34.89 -6.90
N ASN A 432 -27.42 -36.12 -7.20
CA ASN A 432 -27.75 -36.83 -8.45
C ASN A 432 -29.25 -37.12 -8.70
N GLY A 433 -30.12 -36.79 -7.74
CA GLY A 433 -31.57 -37.04 -7.79
C GLY A 433 -32.43 -35.83 -8.12
N ILE A 434 -31.84 -34.68 -8.49
CA ILE A 434 -32.56 -33.44 -8.83
C ILE A 434 -32.95 -33.48 -10.31
N ARG A 435 -34.24 -33.38 -10.63
CA ARG A 435 -34.71 -33.31 -12.02
C ARG A 435 -34.79 -31.88 -12.51
N GLU A 436 -35.32 -30.98 -11.68
CA GLU A 436 -35.48 -29.57 -11.98
C GLU A 436 -35.37 -28.74 -10.69
N VAL A 437 -34.55 -27.69 -10.73
CA VAL A 437 -34.47 -26.67 -9.66
C VAL A 437 -35.61 -25.66 -9.82
N ARG A 438 -36.39 -25.45 -8.76
CA ARG A 438 -37.53 -24.53 -8.74
C ARG A 438 -37.16 -23.13 -8.26
N GLU A 439 -36.48 -23.06 -7.12
CA GLU A 439 -36.05 -21.79 -6.53
C GLU A 439 -34.62 -21.87 -6.03
N VAL A 440 -33.94 -20.72 -6.05
CA VAL A 440 -32.55 -20.54 -5.62
C VAL A 440 -32.46 -19.30 -4.74
N ARG A 441 -31.70 -19.41 -3.65
CA ARG A 441 -31.31 -18.29 -2.77
C ARG A 441 -29.82 -18.34 -2.51
N VAL A 442 -29.12 -17.27 -2.85
CA VAL A 442 -27.75 -17.03 -2.40
C VAL A 442 -27.82 -16.14 -1.17
N PHE A 443 -27.12 -16.52 -0.11
CA PHE A 443 -27.12 -15.80 1.17
C PHE A 443 -25.70 -15.59 1.66
N THR A 444 -25.50 -14.58 2.51
CA THR A 444 -24.20 -14.27 3.09
C THR A 444 -24.00 -15.04 4.38
N THR A 445 -22.79 -15.56 4.57
CA THR A 445 -22.34 -16.17 5.83
C THR A 445 -21.24 -15.30 6.47
N THR A 446 -20.76 -15.69 7.66
CA THR A 446 -19.73 -14.93 8.39
C THR A 446 -18.48 -14.71 7.53
N HIS A 447 -17.99 -15.76 6.87
CA HIS A 447 -16.73 -15.76 6.13
C HIS A 447 -16.89 -15.93 4.60
N ASP A 448 -18.04 -16.38 4.09
CA ASP A 448 -18.25 -16.61 2.66
C ASP A 448 -19.72 -16.32 2.24
N SER A 449 -20.18 -16.92 1.16
CA SER A 449 -21.59 -17.03 0.79
C SER A 449 -22.02 -18.50 0.74
N GLY A 450 -23.28 -18.72 1.12
CA GLY A 450 -23.97 -19.99 0.95
C GLY A 450 -24.96 -19.94 -0.19
N VAL A 451 -25.36 -21.12 -0.66
CA VAL A 451 -26.37 -21.29 -1.71
C VAL A 451 -27.36 -22.34 -1.26
N ALA A 452 -28.64 -22.00 -1.32
CA ALA A 452 -29.74 -22.91 -1.06
C ALA A 452 -30.62 -23.06 -2.29
N ILE A 453 -31.09 -24.28 -2.55
CA ILE A 453 -32.00 -24.59 -3.66
C ILE A 453 -33.18 -25.43 -3.18
N ILE A 454 -34.31 -25.27 -3.87
CA ILE A 454 -35.49 -26.13 -3.73
C ILE A 454 -35.69 -26.87 -5.05
N ASP A 455 -35.80 -28.19 -4.98
CA ASP A 455 -36.03 -29.04 -6.16
C ASP A 455 -37.52 -29.26 -6.47
N ASP A 456 -37.80 -30.02 -7.53
CA ASP A 456 -39.15 -30.43 -7.96
C ASP A 456 -39.89 -31.31 -6.95
N GLN A 457 -39.16 -31.95 -6.02
CA GLN A 457 -39.70 -32.79 -4.96
C GLN A 457 -39.88 -32.05 -3.63
N MET A 458 -39.71 -30.71 -3.63
CA MET A 458 -39.74 -29.86 -2.43
C MET A 458 -38.69 -30.25 -1.38
N ARG A 459 -37.55 -30.83 -1.80
CA ARG A 459 -36.38 -31.01 -0.94
C ARG A 459 -35.55 -29.74 -0.99
N ILE A 460 -35.08 -29.32 0.18
CA ILE A 460 -34.23 -28.13 0.32
C ILE A 460 -32.79 -28.62 0.47
N PHE A 461 -31.93 -28.20 -0.45
CA PHE A 461 -30.49 -28.45 -0.36
C PHE A 461 -29.78 -27.14 -0.03
N VAL A 462 -28.81 -27.19 0.88
CA VAL A 462 -28.09 -26.01 1.33
C VAL A 462 -26.60 -26.31 1.35
N VAL A 463 -25.82 -25.32 0.92
CA VAL A 463 -24.37 -25.25 1.03
C VAL A 463 -24.03 -23.98 1.79
N ASN A 464 -23.32 -24.10 2.92
CA ASN A 464 -23.00 -22.95 3.77
C ASN A 464 -21.83 -22.10 3.22
N SER A 465 -20.94 -22.72 2.45
CA SER A 465 -19.75 -22.07 1.89
C SER A 465 -19.54 -22.55 0.46
N VAL A 466 -19.52 -21.62 -0.49
CA VAL A 466 -19.22 -21.94 -1.90
C VAL A 466 -17.76 -22.32 -2.12
N SER A 467 -16.84 -21.84 -1.27
CA SER A 467 -15.42 -22.14 -1.38
C SER A 467 -15.11 -23.57 -0.96
N GLU A 468 -15.82 -24.07 0.05
CA GLU A 468 -15.73 -25.44 0.56
C GLU A 468 -17.13 -26.07 0.58
N PRO A 469 -17.64 -26.52 -0.57
CA PRO A 469 -19.03 -26.92 -0.72
C PRO A 469 -19.32 -28.23 0.01
N VAL A 470 -20.01 -28.12 1.15
CA VAL A 470 -20.59 -29.26 1.88
C VAL A 470 -22.10 -29.16 1.74
N VAL A 471 -22.68 -30.07 0.95
CA VAL A 471 -24.12 -30.14 0.71
C VAL A 471 -24.80 -30.90 1.84
N TRP A 472 -25.85 -30.32 2.40
CA TRP A 472 -26.77 -30.98 3.30
C TRP A 472 -28.21 -30.69 2.87
N SER A 473 -29.15 -31.54 3.28
CA SER A 473 -30.53 -31.49 2.80
C SER A 473 -31.54 -31.70 3.91
N MET A 474 -32.70 -31.07 3.77
CA MET A 474 -33.87 -31.27 4.63
C MET A 474 -35.12 -31.51 3.77
N HIS A 475 -36.14 -32.13 4.36
CA HIS A 475 -37.42 -32.31 3.69
C HIS A 475 -38.37 -31.18 4.07
N ASN A 476 -39.11 -30.67 3.08
CA ASN A 476 -40.26 -29.83 3.38
C ASN A 476 -41.36 -30.68 4.02
N SER A 477 -41.89 -30.23 5.16
CA SER A 477 -42.94 -30.94 5.91
C SER A 477 -44.26 -31.02 5.13
N SER A 478 -44.50 -30.07 4.22
CA SER A 478 -45.60 -30.08 3.26
C SER A 478 -45.12 -30.52 1.87
N ARG A 479 -45.98 -31.22 1.12
CA ARG A 479 -45.76 -31.51 -0.32
C ARG A 479 -46.11 -30.33 -1.22
N GLU A 480 -46.69 -29.27 -0.66
CA GLU A 480 -47.04 -28.05 -1.38
C GLU A 480 -45.83 -27.12 -1.51
N HIS A 481 -45.84 -26.27 -2.55
CA HIS A 481 -44.79 -25.28 -2.75
C HIS A 481 -44.88 -24.21 -1.65
N PRO A 482 -43.76 -23.84 -0.99
CA PRO A 482 -43.78 -22.81 0.04
C PRO A 482 -44.22 -21.46 -0.54
N SER A 483 -45.08 -20.75 0.18
CA SER A 483 -45.58 -19.44 -0.27
C SER A 483 -44.46 -18.38 -0.22
N ALA A 484 -43.58 -18.49 0.77
CA ALA A 484 -42.33 -17.75 0.84
C ALA A 484 -41.27 -18.53 1.63
N TRP A 485 -39.99 -18.29 1.38
CA TRP A 485 -38.90 -18.88 2.15
C TRP A 485 -37.66 -17.99 2.13
N THR A 486 -36.81 -18.17 3.13
CA THR A 486 -35.52 -17.51 3.22
C THR A 486 -34.51 -18.36 4.01
N VAL A 487 -33.24 -18.07 3.84
CA VAL A 487 -32.14 -18.68 4.57
C VAL A 487 -31.32 -17.58 5.21
N LEU A 488 -30.96 -17.75 6.47
CA LEU A 488 -30.12 -16.80 7.19
C LEU A 488 -29.18 -17.53 8.15
N GLN A 489 -28.07 -16.89 8.49
CA GLN A 489 -27.13 -17.42 9.47
C GLN A 489 -26.85 -16.32 10.50
N PRO A 490 -27.55 -16.33 11.65
CA PRO A 490 -27.29 -15.37 12.71
C PRO A 490 -25.84 -15.49 13.20
N LYS A 491 -25.26 -14.36 13.65
CA LYS A 491 -23.90 -14.34 14.21
C LYS A 491 -23.83 -15.36 15.36
N SER A 492 -22.95 -16.37 15.21
CA SER A 492 -22.72 -17.46 16.18
C SER A 492 -23.78 -18.58 16.25
N GLN A 493 -24.68 -18.71 15.26
CA GLN A 493 -25.63 -19.82 15.16
C GLN A 493 -25.45 -20.63 13.85
N LEU A 494 -26.05 -21.83 13.81
CA LEU A 494 -26.12 -22.65 12.61
C LEU A 494 -26.99 -21.97 11.54
N THR A 495 -26.75 -22.30 10.28
CA THR A 495 -27.58 -21.83 9.16
C THR A 495 -29.01 -22.34 9.34
N GLN A 496 -29.95 -21.41 9.32
CA GLN A 496 -31.37 -21.65 9.57
C GLN A 496 -32.17 -21.38 8.29
N VAL A 497 -33.04 -22.33 7.94
CA VAL A 497 -33.99 -22.21 6.84
C VAL A 497 -35.36 -21.92 7.41
N ILE A 498 -36.00 -20.87 6.92
CA ILE A 498 -37.36 -20.48 7.31
C ILE A 498 -38.27 -20.60 6.10
N VAL A 499 -39.38 -21.29 6.29
CA VAL A 499 -40.37 -21.59 5.26
C VAL A 499 -41.75 -21.17 5.74
N ALA A 500 -42.49 -20.44 4.92
CA ALA A 500 -43.88 -20.10 5.15
C ALA A 500 -44.79 -20.91 4.22
N HIS A 501 -45.86 -21.49 4.79
CA HIS A 501 -46.93 -22.17 4.08
C HIS A 501 -48.25 -21.49 4.43
N GLY A 502 -48.73 -20.62 3.54
CA GLY A 502 -49.92 -19.80 3.82
C GLY A 502 -49.62 -18.83 4.96
N THR A 503 -50.17 -19.11 6.14
CA THR A 503 -50.01 -18.32 7.37
C THR A 503 -49.08 -18.98 8.41
N ALA A 504 -48.71 -20.25 8.22
CA ALA A 504 -47.88 -21.00 9.16
C ALA A 504 -46.38 -20.92 8.80
N PHE A 505 -45.53 -20.81 9.82
CA PHE A 505 -44.06 -20.75 9.66
C PHE A 505 -43.40 -22.03 10.17
N TYR A 506 -42.36 -22.46 9.46
CA TYR A 506 -41.53 -23.60 9.80
C TYR A 506 -40.06 -23.19 9.78
N THR A 507 -39.28 -23.72 10.73
CA THR A 507 -37.85 -23.46 10.85
C THR A 507 -37.05 -24.75 11.01
N GLY A 508 -35.83 -24.79 10.46
CA GLY A 508 -34.91 -25.91 10.67
C GLY A 508 -33.45 -25.51 10.47
N CYS A 509 -32.57 -26.14 11.25
CA CYS A 509 -31.12 -25.94 11.20
C CYS A 509 -30.41 -27.14 10.55
N GLN A 510 -29.11 -27.02 10.28
CA GLN A 510 -28.30 -28.11 9.76
C GLN A 510 -28.36 -29.36 10.67
N GLY A 511 -28.88 -30.47 10.13
CA GLY A 511 -29.05 -31.74 10.87
C GLY A 511 -30.42 -31.91 11.52
N GLU A 512 -31.28 -30.90 11.49
CA GLU A 512 -32.66 -30.93 12.00
C GLU A 512 -33.67 -30.93 10.83
N GLN A 513 -34.89 -31.41 11.08
CA GLN A 513 -36.01 -31.28 10.15
C GLN A 513 -36.79 -29.99 10.44
N LEU A 514 -37.58 -29.53 9.47
CA LEU A 514 -38.43 -28.35 9.64
C LEU A 514 -39.50 -28.57 10.73
N THR A 515 -39.46 -27.73 11.76
CA THR A 515 -40.42 -27.71 12.87
C THR A 515 -41.34 -26.49 12.78
N PRO A 516 -42.63 -26.62 13.09
CA PRO A 516 -43.54 -25.48 13.11
C PRO A 516 -43.18 -24.51 14.24
N VAL A 517 -43.24 -23.22 13.95
CA VAL A 517 -42.99 -22.14 14.93
C VAL A 517 -44.32 -21.50 15.29
N ASP A 518 -44.56 -21.31 16.59
CA ASP A 518 -45.73 -20.57 17.06
C ASP A 518 -45.49 -19.06 16.88
N THR A 519 -46.22 -18.46 15.95
CA THR A 519 -46.08 -17.05 15.57
C THR A 519 -47.30 -16.25 15.99
N SER A 520 -47.18 -15.57 17.14
CA SER A 520 -48.24 -14.73 17.72
C SER A 520 -48.72 -13.57 16.84
N PHE A 521 -47.93 -13.19 15.82
CA PHE A 521 -48.22 -12.10 14.89
C PHE A 521 -48.86 -12.55 13.57
N SER A 522 -49.01 -13.86 13.35
CA SER A 522 -49.53 -14.39 12.08
C SER A 522 -50.97 -13.94 11.84
N GLU A 523 -51.28 -13.57 10.60
CA GLU A 523 -52.65 -13.24 10.20
C GLU A 523 -53.47 -14.50 9.92
N SER A 524 -54.78 -14.45 10.14
CA SER A 524 -55.67 -15.62 10.03
C SER A 524 -56.14 -15.90 8.60
N GLU A 525 -56.16 -14.88 7.73
CA GLU A 525 -56.62 -14.97 6.35
C GLU A 525 -55.54 -14.50 5.38
N GLY A 526 -55.25 -15.28 4.33
CA GLY A 526 -54.28 -14.95 3.28
C GLY A 526 -53.02 -15.83 3.30
N GLN A 527 -51.97 -15.36 2.63
CA GLN A 527 -50.66 -16.00 2.61
C GLN A 527 -49.51 -14.99 2.64
N TYR A 528 -48.38 -15.40 3.24
CA TYR A 528 -47.11 -14.69 3.14
C TYR A 528 -46.45 -14.96 1.79
N ALA A 529 -46.31 -13.92 0.96
CA ALA A 529 -45.87 -14.04 -0.43
C ALA A 529 -44.36 -13.79 -0.61
N ARG A 530 -43.74 -12.96 0.24
CA ARG A 530 -42.30 -12.66 0.19
C ARG A 530 -41.72 -12.49 1.58
N MET A 531 -40.46 -12.89 1.72
CA MET A 531 -39.65 -12.72 2.93
C MET A 531 -38.30 -12.12 2.52
N SER A 532 -37.80 -11.16 3.30
CA SER A 532 -36.48 -10.56 3.09
C SER A 532 -35.79 -10.33 4.43
N VAL A 533 -34.55 -10.79 4.54
CA VAL A 533 -33.75 -10.70 5.78
C VAL A 533 -32.96 -9.39 5.76
N SER A 534 -32.85 -8.72 6.91
CA SER A 534 -31.99 -7.55 7.06
C SER A 534 -30.52 -7.93 6.91
N TRP A 535 -29.68 -6.99 6.48
CA TRP A 535 -28.26 -7.29 6.23
C TRP A 535 -27.51 -7.83 7.47
N GLU A 536 -27.89 -7.36 8.65
CA GLU A 536 -27.33 -7.81 9.95
C GLU A 536 -27.88 -9.17 10.43
N HIS A 537 -28.79 -9.80 9.69
CA HIS A 537 -29.48 -11.05 10.05
C HIS A 537 -30.27 -10.95 11.36
N SER A 538 -30.72 -9.74 11.73
CA SER A 538 -31.41 -9.45 12.99
C SER A 538 -32.93 -9.36 12.86
N MET A 539 -33.41 -9.00 11.67
CA MET A 539 -34.82 -8.74 11.39
C MET A 539 -35.21 -9.38 10.06
N ILE A 540 -36.50 -9.72 9.93
CA ILE A 540 -37.08 -10.23 8.70
C ILE A 540 -38.28 -9.37 8.36
N ALA A 541 -38.36 -8.89 7.13
CA ALA A 541 -39.52 -8.24 6.59
C ALA A 541 -40.36 -9.28 5.85
N LEU A 542 -41.65 -9.33 6.16
CA LEU A 542 -42.63 -10.27 5.62
C LEU A 542 -43.68 -9.48 4.86
N TYR A 543 -43.93 -9.81 3.61
CA TYR A 543 -45.07 -9.28 2.86
C TYR A 543 -46.22 -10.29 2.87
N HIS A 544 -47.37 -9.83 3.34
CA HIS A 544 -48.60 -10.60 3.39
C HIS A 544 -49.54 -10.17 2.25
N SER A 545 -50.24 -11.14 1.66
CA SER A 545 -51.17 -10.95 0.53
C SER A 545 -52.23 -9.87 0.73
N SER A 546 -52.65 -9.60 1.97
CA SER A 546 -53.61 -8.53 2.29
C SER A 546 -53.05 -7.10 2.18
N GLY A 547 -51.84 -6.92 1.64
CA GLY A 547 -51.19 -5.61 1.51
C GLY A 547 -50.57 -5.11 2.81
N LEU A 548 -50.01 -6.02 3.62
CA LEU A 548 -49.33 -5.69 4.88
C LEU A 548 -47.87 -6.10 4.81
N ILE A 549 -46.98 -5.22 5.30
CA ILE A 549 -45.60 -5.56 5.60
C ILE A 549 -45.45 -5.68 7.11
N GLN A 550 -45.00 -6.84 7.58
CA GLN A 550 -44.67 -7.08 8.99
C GLN A 550 -43.17 -7.22 9.14
N VAL A 551 -42.56 -6.43 10.02
CA VAL A 551 -41.15 -6.58 10.39
C VAL A 551 -41.10 -7.35 11.70
N VAL A 552 -40.35 -8.44 11.70
CA VAL A 552 -40.24 -9.38 12.83
C VAL A 552 -38.77 -9.62 13.18
N SER A 553 -38.51 -10.10 14.39
CA SER A 553 -37.17 -10.57 14.79
C SER A 553 -36.74 -11.81 14.00
N ALA A 554 -35.43 -12.03 13.86
CA ALA A 554 -34.88 -13.15 13.07
C ALA A 554 -35.31 -14.55 13.56
N ASP A 555 -35.62 -14.69 14.84
CA ASP A 555 -36.14 -15.91 15.48
C ASP A 555 -37.67 -16.07 15.34
N LEU A 556 -38.35 -15.13 14.67
CA LEU A 556 -39.81 -15.05 14.56
C LEU A 556 -40.54 -14.98 15.91
N SER A 557 -39.88 -14.56 16.99
CA SER A 557 -40.51 -14.49 18.32
C SER A 557 -41.37 -13.24 18.51
N ARG A 558 -40.98 -12.11 17.89
CA ARG A 558 -41.58 -10.80 18.15
C ARG A 558 -41.81 -10.00 16.87
N GLN A 559 -43.00 -9.42 16.75
CA GLN A 559 -43.28 -8.37 15.76
C GLN A 559 -42.73 -7.02 16.23
N ILE A 560 -41.97 -6.36 15.35
CA ILE A 560 -41.35 -5.06 15.58
C ILE A 560 -42.25 -3.95 15.02
N SER A 561 -42.72 -4.09 13.78
CA SER A 561 -43.61 -3.10 13.15
C SER A 561 -44.57 -3.70 12.14
N ARG A 562 -45.63 -2.94 11.83
CA ARG A 562 -46.70 -3.30 10.91
C ARG A 562 -46.98 -2.11 10.00
N ILE A 563 -46.84 -2.30 8.69
CA ILE A 563 -46.95 -1.21 7.71
C ILE A 563 -48.02 -1.58 6.69
N ARG A 564 -48.93 -0.63 6.39
CA ARG A 564 -49.98 -0.84 5.38
C ARG A 564 -49.48 -0.38 4.02
N VAL A 565 -49.57 -1.27 3.03
CA VAL A 565 -49.15 -0.97 1.66
C VAL A 565 -50.34 -0.41 0.87
N PRO A 566 -50.25 0.82 0.34
CA PRO A 566 -51.33 1.41 -0.44
C PRO A 566 -51.29 0.95 -1.92
N GLY A 567 -52.42 0.45 -2.44
CA GLY A 567 -52.63 0.05 -3.85
C GLY A 567 -52.62 -1.47 -4.08
N GLU A 568 -52.81 -1.92 -5.34
CA GLU A 568 -52.92 -3.33 -5.80
C GLU A 568 -51.85 -4.32 -5.28
N GLU A 569 -52.12 -5.63 -5.35
CA GLU A 569 -51.32 -6.69 -4.68
C GLU A 569 -50.08 -7.20 -5.45
N SER A 570 -49.75 -6.64 -6.63
CA SER A 570 -48.63 -7.19 -7.43
C SER A 570 -47.27 -6.83 -6.86
N ILE A 571 -46.43 -7.85 -6.61
CA ILE A 571 -45.04 -7.68 -6.16
C ILE A 571 -44.08 -8.22 -7.20
N TYR A 572 -43.15 -7.38 -7.63
CA TYR A 572 -42.02 -7.77 -8.46
C TYR A 572 -40.78 -8.07 -7.61
N ARG A 573 -40.37 -7.15 -6.72
CA ARG A 573 -39.26 -7.32 -5.77
C ARG A 573 -39.55 -6.65 -4.43
N PHE A 574 -38.89 -7.12 -3.39
CA PHE A 574 -39.06 -6.66 -2.03
C PHE A 574 -37.76 -6.80 -1.24
N GLY A 575 -37.38 -5.80 -0.45
CA GLY A 575 -36.18 -5.86 0.37
C GLY A 575 -35.92 -4.61 1.20
N TRP A 576 -34.73 -4.57 1.80
CA TRP A 576 -34.29 -3.54 2.73
C TRP A 576 -33.53 -2.41 2.04
N VAL A 577 -33.62 -1.20 2.61
CA VAL A 577 -32.83 -0.01 2.24
C VAL A 577 -32.13 0.46 3.52
N GLY A 578 -30.95 -0.11 3.80
CA GLY A 578 -30.33 0.01 5.12
C GLY A 578 -31.13 -0.73 6.19
N LEU A 579 -31.14 -0.19 7.42
CA LEU A 579 -31.84 -0.80 8.56
C LEU A 579 -33.23 -0.22 8.82
N ASP A 580 -33.47 1.03 8.42
CA ASP A 580 -34.65 1.79 8.88
C ASP A 580 -35.72 1.95 7.79
N ALA A 581 -35.45 1.50 6.55
CA ALA A 581 -36.37 1.62 5.43
C ALA A 581 -36.48 0.32 4.60
N LEU A 582 -37.63 0.16 3.95
CA LEU A 582 -37.94 -0.98 3.06
C LEU A 582 -38.33 -0.48 1.67
N PHE A 583 -38.07 -1.28 0.64
CA PHE A 583 -38.57 -1.02 -0.71
C PHE A 583 -39.48 -2.15 -1.20
N LEU A 584 -40.51 -1.76 -1.95
CA LEU A 584 -41.41 -2.65 -2.67
C LEU A 584 -41.47 -2.20 -4.14
N GLN A 585 -40.99 -3.04 -5.03
CA GLN A 585 -41.10 -2.83 -6.47
C GLN A 585 -42.39 -3.52 -6.95
N ARG A 586 -43.38 -2.75 -7.37
CA ARG A 586 -44.69 -3.25 -7.84
C ARG A 586 -44.63 -3.70 -9.29
N THR A 587 -44.04 -2.86 -10.12
CA THR A 587 -43.76 -3.12 -11.53
C THR A 587 -42.29 -2.80 -11.79
N PRO A 588 -41.71 -3.22 -12.93
CA PRO A 588 -40.33 -2.88 -13.24
C PRO A 588 -40.00 -1.38 -13.20
N LEU A 589 -40.99 -0.48 -13.27
CA LEU A 589 -40.81 0.97 -13.30
C LEU A 589 -41.38 1.70 -12.05
N VAL A 590 -41.94 0.98 -11.08
CA VAL A 590 -42.59 1.60 -9.90
C VAL A 590 -42.02 1.00 -8.63
N VAL A 591 -41.33 1.84 -7.85
CA VAL A 591 -40.73 1.48 -6.56
C VAL A 591 -41.37 2.33 -5.46
N GLN A 592 -41.85 1.69 -4.41
CA GLN A 592 -42.33 2.35 -3.20
C GLN A 592 -41.35 2.12 -2.06
N PHE A 593 -41.11 3.15 -1.27
CA PHE A 593 -40.27 3.11 -0.08
C PHE A 593 -41.14 3.29 1.16
N PHE A 594 -40.82 2.56 2.23
CA PHE A 594 -41.57 2.54 3.49
C PHE A 594 -40.62 2.75 4.66
N ASN A 595 -41.08 3.47 5.68
CA ASN A 595 -40.38 3.61 6.94
C ASN A 595 -40.70 2.41 7.85
N VAL A 596 -39.68 1.82 8.49
CA VAL A 596 -39.86 0.68 9.39
C VAL A 596 -40.59 1.06 10.67
N HIS A 597 -40.46 2.30 11.14
CA HIS A 597 -40.98 2.78 12.42
C HIS A 597 -42.31 3.56 12.32
N ASP A 598 -42.70 3.99 11.12
CA ASP A 598 -43.93 4.73 10.87
C ASP A 598 -44.82 3.98 9.86
N GLU A 599 -45.98 3.52 10.34
CA GLU A 599 -46.90 2.64 9.60
C GLU A 599 -47.50 3.29 8.33
N ASN A 600 -47.55 4.62 8.25
CA ASN A 600 -48.20 5.35 7.17
C ASN A 600 -47.21 6.09 6.25
N ALA A 601 -45.96 6.28 6.69
CA ALA A 601 -44.97 6.99 5.92
C ALA A 601 -44.44 6.15 4.75
N HIS A 602 -44.79 6.57 3.53
CA HIS A 602 -44.34 5.93 2.30
C HIS A 602 -44.07 6.96 1.20
N TYR A 603 -43.23 6.58 0.24
CA TYR A 603 -42.93 7.39 -0.94
C TYR A 603 -42.93 6.52 -2.20
N GLY A 604 -43.68 6.92 -3.22
CA GLY A 604 -43.73 6.25 -4.52
C GLY A 604 -42.86 6.94 -5.55
N LEU A 605 -42.01 6.17 -6.24
CA LEU A 605 -41.13 6.61 -7.31
C LEU A 605 -41.48 5.89 -8.61
N HIS A 606 -41.83 6.67 -9.63
CA HIS A 606 -41.84 6.23 -11.02
C HIS A 606 -40.45 6.41 -11.60
N THR A 607 -39.84 5.32 -12.07
CA THR A 607 -38.43 5.29 -12.44
C THR A 607 -38.18 4.58 -13.77
N GLU A 608 -37.09 4.97 -14.45
CA GLU A 608 -36.55 4.25 -15.61
C GLU A 608 -35.64 3.07 -15.23
N PHE A 609 -35.30 2.95 -13.94
CA PHE A 609 -34.45 1.88 -13.41
C PHE A 609 -35.25 0.58 -13.26
N VAL A 610 -34.82 -0.46 -13.98
CA VAL A 610 -35.57 -1.73 -14.10
C VAL A 610 -35.13 -2.74 -13.04
N GLN A 611 -33.84 -2.74 -12.70
CA GLN A 611 -33.24 -3.74 -11.81
C GLN A 611 -32.69 -3.09 -10.54
N ILE A 612 -32.79 -3.81 -9.43
CA ILE A 612 -32.35 -3.35 -8.11
C ILE A 612 -31.31 -4.32 -7.54
N GLY A 613 -30.16 -3.81 -7.10
CA GLY A 613 -29.18 -4.52 -6.28
C GLY A 613 -29.27 -4.04 -4.82
N VAL A 614 -29.34 -4.97 -3.87
CA VAL A 614 -29.41 -4.64 -2.43
C VAL A 614 -28.01 -4.62 -1.84
N GLU A 615 -27.73 -3.60 -1.02
CA GLU A 615 -26.45 -3.34 -0.36
C GLU A 615 -26.67 -3.14 1.16
N PRO A 616 -25.62 -3.23 2.01
CA PRO A 616 -25.76 -3.10 3.46
C PRO A 616 -26.46 -1.81 3.94
N ASP A 617 -26.17 -0.71 3.26
CA ASP A 617 -26.54 0.65 3.64
C ASP A 617 -27.53 1.31 2.66
N GLY A 618 -28.05 0.56 1.67
CA GLY A 618 -28.95 1.11 0.67
C GLY A 618 -29.24 0.17 -0.49
N ILE A 619 -29.72 0.73 -1.59
CA ILE A 619 -30.01 -0.01 -2.83
C ILE A 619 -29.44 0.70 -4.05
N LYS A 620 -29.07 -0.07 -5.06
CA LYS A 620 -28.63 0.42 -6.38
C LYS A 620 -29.68 0.15 -7.42
N LEU A 621 -30.08 1.21 -8.11
CA LEU A 621 -31.05 1.21 -9.18
C LEU A 621 -30.30 1.23 -10.52
N TYR A 622 -30.58 0.26 -11.39
CA TYR A 622 -29.90 0.08 -12.67
C TYR A 622 -30.87 0.26 -13.85
N SER A 623 -30.49 1.13 -14.79
CA SER A 623 -31.19 1.37 -16.04
C SER A 623 -30.26 1.03 -17.21
N ASP A 624 -30.75 1.10 -18.44
CA ASP A 624 -29.90 0.80 -19.60
C ASP A 624 -28.75 1.80 -19.78
N THR A 625 -28.85 2.99 -19.19
CA THR A 625 -27.91 4.12 -19.41
C THR A 625 -27.44 4.82 -18.14
N ALA A 626 -27.90 4.41 -16.96
CA ALA A 626 -27.53 5.04 -15.70
C ALA A 626 -27.55 4.09 -14.50
N MET A 627 -26.88 4.50 -13.43
CA MET A 627 -26.94 3.85 -12.12
C MET A 627 -27.10 4.91 -11.03
N GLU A 628 -28.09 4.70 -10.15
CA GLU A 628 -28.40 5.56 -9.01
C GLU A 628 -28.38 4.76 -7.69
N PHE A 629 -27.73 5.30 -6.66
CA PHE A 629 -27.68 4.73 -5.33
C PHE A 629 -28.63 5.46 -4.40
N VAL A 630 -29.46 4.71 -3.67
CA VAL A 630 -30.43 5.22 -2.71
C VAL A 630 -30.07 4.71 -1.33
N SER A 631 -29.81 5.62 -0.40
CA SER A 631 -29.47 5.28 1.00
C SER A 631 -30.21 6.18 2.00
N PRO A 632 -30.41 5.73 3.24
CA PRO A 632 -30.84 6.62 4.32
C PRO A 632 -29.77 7.69 4.58
N VAL A 633 -30.20 8.92 4.88
CA VAL A 633 -29.32 10.02 5.28
C VAL A 633 -28.88 9.81 6.72
N SER A 634 -27.57 9.83 6.96
CA SER A 634 -27.02 9.67 8.31
C SER A 634 -27.38 10.83 9.23
N ARG A 635 -27.33 10.60 10.55
CA ARG A 635 -27.63 11.65 11.54
C ARG A 635 -26.66 12.83 11.43
N ASP A 636 -25.39 12.56 11.20
CA ASP A 636 -24.35 13.60 11.07
C ASP A 636 -24.49 14.39 9.77
N GLU A 637 -24.83 13.72 8.66
CA GLU A 637 -25.08 14.41 7.39
C GLU A 637 -26.32 15.32 7.50
N LYS A 638 -27.39 14.84 8.15
CA LYS A 638 -28.59 15.64 8.44
C LYS A 638 -28.27 16.83 9.35
N ALA A 639 -27.36 16.66 10.32
CA ALA A 639 -26.92 17.75 11.19
C ALA A 639 -26.15 18.83 10.41
N VAL A 640 -25.16 18.47 9.59
CA VAL A 640 -24.31 19.46 8.90
C VAL A 640 -25.00 20.09 7.70
N LEU A 641 -25.66 19.30 6.85
CA LEU A 641 -26.21 19.74 5.56
C LEU A 641 -27.73 20.01 5.60
N GLY A 642 -28.38 19.79 6.75
CA GLY A 642 -29.80 20.00 6.92
C GLY A 642 -30.23 21.46 6.71
N VAL A 643 -31.38 21.65 6.06
CA VAL A 643 -32.02 22.96 5.90
C VAL A 643 -32.27 23.59 7.27
N ALA A 644 -31.75 24.80 7.49
CA ALA A 644 -31.88 25.53 8.75
C ALA A 644 -31.38 24.77 10.00
N SER A 645 -30.45 23.82 9.82
CA SER A 645 -29.79 23.19 10.95
C SER A 645 -28.99 24.22 11.74
N ALA A 646 -29.18 24.21 13.06
CA ALA A 646 -28.43 25.02 14.03
C ALA A 646 -27.43 24.17 14.81
N SER A 647 -27.04 23.00 14.28
CA SER A 647 -26.06 22.14 14.94
C SER A 647 -24.66 22.75 14.87
N ASP A 648 -23.81 22.37 15.83
CA ASP A 648 -22.42 22.79 15.92
C ASP A 648 -21.63 22.49 14.62
N GLY A 649 -21.89 21.33 13.98
CA GLY A 649 -21.29 20.97 12.68
C GLY A 649 -21.75 21.87 11.51
N ALA A 650 -23.02 22.29 11.48
CA ALA A 650 -23.52 23.20 10.45
C ALA A 650 -22.88 24.60 10.61
N LEU A 651 -22.77 25.09 11.84
CA LEU A 651 -22.10 26.37 12.15
C LEU A 651 -20.62 26.34 11.73
N LEU A 652 -19.92 25.23 11.98
CA LEU A 652 -18.52 25.08 11.57
C LEU A 652 -18.36 25.08 10.04
N TYR A 653 -19.24 24.37 9.33
CA TYR A 653 -19.25 24.34 7.88
C TYR A 653 -19.51 25.74 7.29
N GLU A 654 -20.48 26.48 7.84
CA GLU A 654 -20.75 27.86 7.44
C GLU A 654 -19.57 28.79 7.74
N ALA A 655 -18.96 28.67 8.92
CA ALA A 655 -17.76 29.44 9.29
C ALA A 655 -16.62 29.25 8.27
N ALA A 656 -16.40 28.02 7.80
CA ALA A 656 -15.39 27.73 6.79
C ALA A 656 -15.73 28.27 5.40
N GLN A 657 -17.02 28.32 5.03
CA GLN A 657 -17.43 28.98 3.78
C GLN A 657 -17.17 30.50 3.83
N TRP A 658 -17.45 31.14 4.96
CA TRP A 658 -17.18 32.58 5.15
C TRP A 658 -15.70 32.93 4.96
N LEU A 659 -14.79 32.05 5.40
CA LEU A 659 -13.36 32.21 5.19
C LEU A 659 -13.00 32.29 3.69
N ASN A 660 -13.62 31.46 2.84
CA ASN A 660 -13.38 31.47 1.40
C ASN A 660 -13.88 32.76 0.71
N THR A 661 -14.83 33.47 1.32
CA THR A 661 -15.38 34.74 0.80
C THR A 661 -14.63 35.99 1.29
N ASN A 662 -13.47 35.82 1.93
CA ASN A 662 -12.63 36.90 2.46
C ASN A 662 -13.27 37.72 3.60
N LYS A 663 -14.32 37.19 4.25
CA LYS A 663 -15.02 37.81 5.39
C LYS A 663 -14.64 37.14 6.71
N SER A 664 -13.36 37.24 7.06
CA SER A 664 -12.78 36.52 8.19
C SER A 664 -13.42 36.85 9.55
N HIS A 665 -13.98 38.05 9.74
CA HIS A 665 -14.64 38.40 11.00
C HIS A 665 -15.90 37.55 11.26
N GLN A 666 -16.69 37.28 10.21
CA GLN A 666 -17.91 36.48 10.34
C GLN A 666 -17.58 35.01 10.60
N SER A 667 -16.49 34.48 10.03
CA SER A 667 -16.08 33.09 10.32
C SER A 667 -15.73 32.88 11.81
N TYR A 668 -15.12 33.88 12.47
CA TYR A 668 -14.84 33.79 13.91
C TYR A 668 -16.10 33.93 14.77
N GLU A 669 -17.07 34.77 14.39
CA GLU A 669 -18.35 34.90 15.11
C GLU A 669 -19.09 33.56 15.16
N TYR A 670 -19.13 32.83 14.04
CA TYR A 670 -19.77 31.52 13.98
C TYR A 670 -19.01 30.46 14.79
N ILE A 671 -17.67 30.47 14.80
CA ILE A 671 -16.90 29.56 15.67
C ILE A 671 -17.17 29.82 17.16
N MET A 672 -17.30 31.08 17.57
CA MET A 672 -17.59 31.41 18.98
C MET A 672 -18.98 30.98 19.42
N GLN A 673 -19.90 30.69 18.49
CA GLN A 673 -21.24 30.17 18.78
C GLN A 673 -21.26 28.65 18.92
N ILE A 674 -20.19 27.95 18.55
CA ILE A 674 -20.08 26.49 18.65
C ILE A 674 -19.85 26.10 20.12
N ASN A 675 -20.67 25.19 20.64
CA ASN A 675 -20.54 24.71 22.00
C ASN A 675 -19.49 23.59 22.09
N ASP A 676 -19.62 22.56 21.25
CA ASP A 676 -18.69 21.44 21.17
C ASP A 676 -18.01 21.40 19.80
N LEU A 677 -16.78 21.93 19.77
CA LEU A 677 -15.98 21.98 18.56
C LEU A 677 -15.50 20.59 18.12
N SER A 678 -15.24 19.67 19.05
CA SER A 678 -14.79 18.32 18.72
C SER A 678 -15.90 17.54 18.02
N LEU A 679 -17.13 17.64 18.53
CA LEU A 679 -18.32 17.09 17.88
C LEU A 679 -18.56 17.71 16.50
N ALA A 680 -18.40 19.03 16.36
CA ALA A 680 -18.57 19.73 15.08
C ALA A 680 -17.58 19.24 14.01
N ILE A 681 -16.32 19.03 14.41
CA ILE A 681 -15.27 18.49 13.52
C ILE A 681 -15.64 17.07 13.10
N ASP A 682 -16.01 16.21 14.05
CA ASP A 682 -16.40 14.82 13.77
C ASP A 682 -17.63 14.70 12.87
N GLN A 683 -18.62 15.59 13.06
CA GLN A 683 -19.80 15.67 12.19
C GLN A 683 -19.41 16.09 10.77
N CYS A 684 -18.52 17.08 10.60
CA CYS A 684 -18.02 17.46 9.29
C CYS A 684 -17.24 16.32 8.60
N ILE A 685 -16.41 15.60 9.34
CA ILE A 685 -15.65 14.43 8.83
C ILE A 685 -16.61 13.31 8.40
N SER A 686 -17.61 12.99 9.23
CA SER A 686 -18.58 11.92 8.95
C SER A 686 -19.56 12.30 7.84
N ALA A 687 -19.89 13.59 7.69
CA ALA A 687 -20.61 14.08 6.52
C ALA A 687 -19.75 13.99 5.25
N ALA A 688 -18.43 14.22 5.35
CA ALA A 688 -17.53 14.10 4.21
C ALA A 688 -17.44 12.65 3.69
N THR A 689 -17.44 11.64 4.56
CA THR A 689 -17.44 10.23 4.16
C THR A 689 -18.72 9.79 3.45
N SER A 690 -19.84 10.47 3.71
CA SER A 690 -21.15 10.21 3.09
C SER A 690 -21.36 11.00 1.78
N ALA A 691 -20.49 11.97 1.49
CA ALA A 691 -20.58 12.81 0.30
C ALA A 691 -19.99 12.11 -0.94
N TRP A 692 -20.72 12.13 -2.05
CA TRP A 692 -20.27 11.55 -3.33
C TRP A 692 -19.42 12.51 -4.17
N SER A 693 -19.73 13.81 -4.14
CA SER A 693 -18.99 14.82 -4.90
C SER A 693 -17.64 15.15 -4.24
N SER A 694 -16.55 15.06 -5.00
CA SER A 694 -15.20 15.47 -4.56
C SER A 694 -15.18 16.93 -4.07
N ASP A 695 -15.98 17.81 -4.66
CA ASP A 695 -16.02 19.22 -4.25
C ASP A 695 -16.65 19.39 -2.87
N MET A 696 -17.72 18.62 -2.59
CA MET A 696 -18.38 18.61 -1.28
C MET A 696 -17.50 17.97 -0.22
N GLN A 697 -16.86 16.83 -0.52
CA GLN A 697 -15.88 16.20 0.36
C GLN A 697 -14.77 17.19 0.75
N LYS A 698 -14.18 17.89 -0.23
CA LYS A 698 -13.14 18.91 0.02
C LYS A 698 -13.66 20.07 0.85
N ALA A 699 -14.88 20.54 0.61
CA ALA A 699 -15.48 21.62 1.39
C ALA A 699 -15.67 21.23 2.87
N LEU A 700 -16.20 20.04 3.13
CA LEU A 700 -16.42 19.51 4.49
C LEU A 700 -15.09 19.22 5.21
N LEU A 701 -14.10 18.67 4.51
CA LEU A 701 -12.76 18.45 5.08
C LEU A 701 -12.03 19.77 5.39
N LYS A 702 -12.20 20.79 4.56
CA LYS A 702 -11.69 22.14 4.85
C LYS A 702 -12.35 22.73 6.09
N ALA A 703 -13.65 22.50 6.27
CA ALA A 703 -14.35 22.94 7.48
C ALA A 703 -13.87 22.20 8.73
N ALA A 704 -13.70 20.88 8.65
CA ALA A 704 -13.11 20.10 9.73
C ALA A 704 -11.69 20.58 10.08
N HIS A 705 -10.82 20.75 9.08
CA HIS A 705 -9.45 21.25 9.28
C HIS A 705 -9.44 22.66 9.89
N PHE A 706 -10.35 23.53 9.46
CA PHE A 706 -10.52 24.85 10.05
C PHE A 706 -10.89 24.76 11.53
N GLY A 707 -11.77 23.84 11.92
CA GLY A 707 -12.11 23.57 13.32
C GLY A 707 -10.93 23.04 14.14
N VAL A 708 -10.12 22.13 13.57
CA VAL A 708 -8.93 21.57 14.23
C VAL A 708 -7.97 22.66 14.69
N ALA A 709 -7.82 23.75 13.94
CA ALA A 709 -6.97 24.88 14.32
C ALA A 709 -7.39 25.59 15.63
N PHE A 710 -8.62 25.39 16.10
CA PHE A 710 -9.16 26.00 17.32
C PHE A 710 -9.28 25.01 18.49
N SER A 711 -9.24 23.70 18.22
CA SER A 711 -9.29 22.64 19.22
C SER A 711 -7.91 22.34 19.80
N THR A 712 -7.85 21.96 21.08
CA THR A 712 -6.60 21.63 21.79
C THR A 712 -6.52 20.14 22.19
N GLY A 713 -7.30 19.27 21.56
CA GLY A 713 -7.34 17.84 21.90
C GLY A 713 -7.99 16.92 20.88
N PHE A 714 -8.03 17.33 19.60
CA PHE A 714 -8.61 16.51 18.54
C PHE A 714 -7.61 15.44 18.06
N ASP A 715 -8.06 14.19 17.90
CA ASP A 715 -7.25 13.10 17.37
C ASP A 715 -7.07 13.22 15.84
N SER A 716 -5.92 13.78 15.43
CA SER A 716 -5.52 13.92 14.03
C SER A 716 -5.42 12.58 13.29
N ALA A 717 -5.28 11.44 13.99
CA ALA A 717 -5.17 10.13 13.34
C ALA A 717 -6.45 9.75 12.58
N ARG A 718 -7.63 10.01 13.16
CA ARG A 718 -8.92 9.77 12.50
C ARG A 718 -9.07 10.60 11.23
N PHE A 719 -8.71 11.88 11.28
CA PHE A 719 -8.78 12.78 10.13
C PHE A 719 -7.86 12.31 8.98
N VAL A 720 -6.62 11.94 9.30
CA VAL A 720 -5.66 11.42 8.30
C VAL A 720 -6.14 10.09 7.70
N ARG A 721 -6.73 9.20 8.52
CA ARG A 721 -7.31 7.94 8.02
C ARG A 721 -8.44 8.21 7.01
N VAL A 722 -9.38 9.09 7.34
CA VAL A 722 -10.50 9.43 6.45
C VAL A 722 -10.03 10.08 5.16
N LEU A 723 -8.97 10.91 5.18
CA LEU A 723 -8.38 11.45 3.95
C LEU A 723 -7.86 10.35 3.02
N ARG A 724 -7.20 9.33 3.57
CA ARG A 724 -6.71 8.18 2.80
C ARG A 724 -7.88 7.36 2.24
N GLU A 725 -8.89 7.07 3.06
CA GLU A 725 -10.10 6.35 2.65
C GLU A 725 -10.83 7.09 1.52
N LEU A 726 -11.07 8.40 1.65
CA LEU A 726 -11.71 9.21 0.61
C LEU A 726 -10.90 9.26 -0.69
N ARG A 727 -9.56 9.27 -0.61
CA ARG A 727 -8.70 9.17 -1.80
C ARG A 727 -8.92 7.83 -2.52
N VAL A 728 -8.97 6.73 -1.77
CA VAL A 728 -9.24 5.39 -2.31
C VAL A 728 -10.63 5.32 -2.93
N LEU A 729 -11.66 5.79 -2.22
CA LEU A 729 -13.05 5.81 -2.70
C LEU A 729 -13.18 6.58 -4.02
N ASN A 730 -12.63 7.79 -4.10
CA ASN A 730 -12.68 8.59 -5.32
C ASN A 730 -11.99 7.91 -6.51
N GLU A 731 -10.91 7.15 -6.29
CA GLU A 731 -10.23 6.42 -7.36
C GLU A 731 -11.09 5.25 -7.89
N VAL A 732 -11.67 4.46 -6.98
CA VAL A 732 -12.51 3.31 -7.37
C VAL A 732 -13.87 3.73 -7.95
N HIS A 733 -14.36 4.92 -7.59
CA HIS A 733 -15.56 5.53 -8.17
C HIS A 733 -15.37 5.97 -9.61
N ARG A 734 -14.13 6.23 -10.07
CA ARG A 734 -13.88 6.62 -11.47
C ARG A 734 -14.47 5.59 -12.40
N ARG A 735 -15.11 6.06 -13.49
CA ARG A 735 -15.81 5.21 -14.47
C ARG A 735 -14.96 4.04 -15.01
N ARG A 736 -13.64 4.24 -15.14
CA ARG A 736 -12.69 3.20 -15.58
C ARG A 736 -12.73 1.96 -14.67
N ILE A 737 -12.81 2.16 -13.35
CA ILE A 737 -12.92 1.06 -12.38
C ILE A 737 -14.39 0.71 -12.18
N GLY A 738 -15.24 1.72 -11.99
CA GLY A 738 -16.68 1.55 -11.97
C GLY A 738 -17.19 0.82 -10.71
N MET A 739 -16.54 1.03 -9.55
CA MET A 739 -16.91 0.43 -8.27
C MET A 739 -17.43 1.50 -7.29
N PRO A 740 -18.73 1.82 -7.31
CA PRO A 740 -19.34 2.88 -6.52
C PRO A 740 -19.60 2.48 -5.06
N ILE A 741 -18.53 2.17 -4.33
CA ILE A 741 -18.58 1.70 -2.93
C ILE A 741 -18.69 2.85 -1.94
N THR A 742 -19.49 2.69 -0.89
CA THR A 742 -19.61 3.68 0.19
C THR A 742 -18.52 3.45 1.25
N CYS A 743 -18.32 4.43 2.13
CA CYS A 743 -17.32 4.31 3.21
C CYS A 743 -17.71 3.20 4.22
N THR A 744 -18.99 3.11 4.56
CA THR A 744 -19.60 2.03 5.36
C THR A 744 -19.36 0.66 4.74
N GLN A 745 -19.63 0.51 3.44
CA GLN A 745 -19.34 -0.71 2.70
C GLN A 745 -17.84 -1.06 2.70
N LEU A 746 -16.96 -0.05 2.60
CA LEU A 746 -15.50 -0.25 2.66
C LEU A 746 -15.05 -0.75 4.04
N HIS A 747 -15.59 -0.21 5.12
CA HIS A 747 -15.28 -0.65 6.49
C HIS A 747 -15.76 -2.07 6.77
N GLU A 748 -16.95 -2.45 6.29
CA GLU A 748 -17.45 -3.83 6.41
C GLU A 748 -16.66 -4.83 5.58
N LEU A 749 -16.33 -4.47 4.34
CA LEU A 749 -15.59 -5.32 3.42
C LEU A 749 -14.14 -5.50 3.90
N GLY A 750 -13.53 -4.43 4.40
CA GLY A 750 -12.13 -4.35 4.77
C GLY A 750 -11.20 -4.07 3.59
N GLU A 751 -10.09 -3.39 3.86
CA GLU A 751 -9.10 -2.96 2.87
C GLU A 751 -8.51 -4.14 2.07
N SER A 752 -8.22 -5.26 2.75
CA SER A 752 -7.66 -6.46 2.12
C SER A 752 -8.60 -7.03 1.06
N CYS A 753 -9.90 -7.05 1.32
CA CYS A 753 -10.89 -7.58 0.39
C CYS A 753 -11.19 -6.60 -0.75
N LEU A 754 -11.10 -5.28 -0.53
CA LEU A 754 -11.11 -4.31 -1.63
C LEU A 754 -9.95 -4.57 -2.61
N ILE A 755 -8.74 -4.76 -2.09
CA ILE A 755 -7.56 -5.08 -2.92
C ILE A 755 -7.77 -6.39 -3.68
N ASN A 756 -8.31 -7.43 -3.03
CA ASN A 756 -8.66 -8.69 -3.70
C ASN A 756 -9.61 -8.47 -4.87
N ARG A 757 -10.64 -7.65 -4.68
CA ARG A 757 -11.62 -7.34 -5.75
C ARG A 757 -10.98 -6.59 -6.92
N LEU A 758 -10.08 -5.65 -6.66
CA LEU A 758 -9.35 -4.94 -7.71
C LEU A 758 -8.43 -5.89 -8.49
N ILE A 759 -7.77 -6.82 -7.79
CA ILE A 759 -6.98 -7.90 -8.40
C ILE A 759 -7.87 -8.79 -9.27
N ASP A 760 -9.05 -9.19 -8.77
CA ASP A 760 -10.02 -10.02 -9.48
C ASP A 760 -10.61 -9.31 -10.73
N ILE A 761 -10.63 -7.98 -10.76
CA ILE A 761 -11.02 -7.19 -11.95
C ILE A 761 -9.85 -7.01 -12.92
N GLY A 762 -8.62 -7.30 -12.50
CA GLY A 762 -7.40 -7.08 -13.27
C GLY A 762 -6.85 -5.64 -13.18
N ALA A 763 -7.34 -4.84 -12.23
CA ALA A 763 -6.93 -3.44 -12.02
C ALA A 763 -5.66 -3.32 -11.16
N TYR A 764 -4.60 -4.05 -11.52
CA TYR A 764 -3.37 -4.19 -10.73
C TYR A 764 -2.65 -2.86 -10.43
N GLY A 765 -2.64 -1.93 -11.39
CA GLY A 765 -1.98 -0.62 -11.20
C GLY A 765 -2.64 0.20 -10.10
N THR A 766 -3.96 0.34 -10.17
CA THR A 766 -4.76 1.03 -9.16
C THR A 766 -4.69 0.33 -7.81
N ALA A 767 -4.70 -1.01 -7.78
CA ALA A 767 -4.52 -1.77 -6.54
C ALA A 767 -3.17 -1.46 -5.87
N ALA A 768 -2.07 -1.38 -6.63
CA ALA A 768 -0.75 -1.04 -6.09
C ALA A 768 -0.68 0.41 -5.56
N GLU A 769 -1.31 1.37 -6.25
CA GLU A 769 -1.41 2.76 -5.79
C GLU A 769 -2.21 2.88 -4.49
N ILE A 770 -3.33 2.16 -4.38
CA ILE A 770 -4.15 2.11 -3.17
C ILE A 770 -3.37 1.51 -2.00
N CYS A 771 -2.61 0.42 -2.20
CA CYS A 771 -1.74 -0.14 -1.18
C CYS A 771 -0.72 0.89 -0.66
N LYS A 772 -0.18 1.73 -1.56
CA LYS A 772 0.75 2.82 -1.19
C LYS A 772 0.06 3.90 -0.37
N TRP A 773 -1.15 4.30 -0.72
CA TRP A 773 -1.90 5.33 0.01
C TRP A 773 -2.32 4.87 1.41
N LEU A 774 -2.71 3.60 1.55
CA LEU A 774 -3.09 3.00 2.83
C LEU A 774 -1.89 2.73 3.75
N ARG A 775 -0.65 2.85 3.25
CA ARG A 775 0.61 2.58 3.97
C ARG A 775 0.65 1.16 4.56
N ARG A 776 0.25 0.16 3.77
CA ARG A 776 0.33 -1.25 4.18
C ARG A 776 1.76 -1.78 4.11
N ASP A 777 2.02 -2.81 4.91
CA ASP A 777 3.26 -3.58 4.84
C ASP A 777 3.51 -4.10 3.42
N GLU A 778 4.75 -3.98 2.97
CA GLU A 778 5.15 -4.18 1.57
C GLU A 778 4.82 -5.59 1.05
N GLN A 779 4.95 -6.60 1.91
CA GLN A 779 4.70 -8.02 1.60
C GLN A 779 3.20 -8.34 1.40
N GLU A 780 2.32 -7.78 2.22
CA GLU A 780 0.87 -7.98 2.10
C GLU A 780 0.21 -7.01 1.11
N GLY A 781 0.90 -5.92 0.77
CA GLY A 781 0.42 -4.87 -0.10
C GLY A 781 0.84 -5.05 -1.56
N ILE A 782 1.91 -4.38 -1.97
CA ILE A 782 2.30 -4.22 -3.39
C ILE A 782 2.84 -5.54 -3.95
N ASP A 783 3.63 -6.28 -3.17
CA ASP A 783 4.28 -7.51 -3.64
C ASP A 783 3.23 -8.56 -4.04
N ARG A 784 2.19 -8.71 -3.22
CA ARG A 784 1.06 -9.59 -3.50
C ARG A 784 0.33 -9.23 -4.80
N VAL A 785 0.02 -7.95 -5.01
CA VAL A 785 -0.65 -7.45 -6.22
C VAL A 785 0.20 -7.77 -7.47
N LEU A 786 1.50 -7.53 -7.39
CA LEU A 786 2.43 -7.80 -8.49
C LEU A 786 2.59 -9.29 -8.77
N LEU A 787 2.67 -10.14 -7.74
CA LEU A 787 2.73 -11.59 -7.92
C LEU A 787 1.47 -12.15 -8.57
N GLU A 788 0.28 -11.64 -8.23
CA GLU A 788 -0.96 -12.08 -8.85
C GLU A 788 -1.10 -11.57 -10.29
N TRP A 789 -0.61 -10.35 -10.57
CA TRP A 789 -0.45 -9.86 -11.94
C TRP A 789 0.47 -10.77 -12.77
N VAL A 790 1.61 -11.17 -12.22
CA VAL A 790 2.56 -12.09 -12.87
C VAL A 790 1.90 -13.44 -13.13
N ARG A 791 1.28 -14.04 -12.10
CA ARG A 791 0.56 -15.32 -12.20
C ARG A 791 -0.44 -15.28 -13.35
N ARG A 792 -1.26 -14.23 -13.43
CA ARG A 792 -2.24 -14.07 -14.50
C ARG A 792 -1.58 -13.93 -15.87
N THR A 793 -0.58 -13.04 -15.99
CA THR A 793 0.10 -12.80 -17.27
C THR A 793 0.72 -14.11 -17.81
N ILE A 794 1.25 -14.94 -16.91
CA ILE A 794 1.78 -16.27 -17.24
C ILE A 794 0.66 -17.24 -17.63
N ASN A 795 -0.47 -17.27 -16.91
CA ASN A 795 -1.59 -18.15 -17.22
C ASN A 795 -2.28 -17.79 -18.55
N GLU A 796 -2.42 -16.50 -18.86
CA GLU A 796 -2.91 -16.02 -20.15
C GLU A 796 -1.99 -16.48 -21.29
N ALA A 797 -0.68 -16.34 -21.10
CA ALA A 797 0.33 -16.84 -22.02
C ALA A 797 0.26 -18.37 -22.20
N ALA A 798 0.01 -19.12 -21.11
CA ALA A 798 -0.08 -20.58 -21.11
C ALA A 798 -1.38 -21.11 -21.77
N SER A 799 -2.45 -20.31 -21.77
CA SER A 799 -3.78 -20.65 -22.30
C SER A 799 -3.89 -20.46 -23.82
N LEU A 800 -2.93 -19.77 -24.45
CA LEU A 800 -2.90 -19.60 -25.90
C LEU A 800 -2.61 -20.94 -26.61
N PRO A 801 -3.33 -21.28 -27.70
CA PRO A 801 -3.23 -22.59 -28.36
C PRO A 801 -1.86 -22.88 -28.99
N ASN A 802 -1.13 -21.85 -29.45
CA ASN A 802 0.19 -21.99 -30.06
C ASN A 802 1.34 -21.74 -29.05
N LYS A 803 1.66 -22.74 -28.22
CA LYS A 803 2.76 -22.65 -27.24
C LYS A 803 4.15 -22.49 -27.87
N SER A 804 4.33 -22.89 -29.12
CA SER A 804 5.60 -22.90 -29.85
C SER A 804 5.97 -21.54 -30.47
N GLU A 805 5.00 -20.65 -30.72
CA GLU A 805 5.21 -19.31 -31.30
C GLU A 805 5.29 -18.20 -30.23
N LEU A 806 5.11 -18.54 -28.96
CA LEU A 806 5.20 -17.57 -27.88
C LEU A 806 6.65 -17.11 -27.69
N ASN A 807 6.89 -15.81 -27.86
CA ASN A 807 8.17 -15.21 -27.56
C ASN A 807 8.37 -15.11 -26.02
N MET A 808 8.98 -16.15 -25.45
CA MET A 808 9.24 -16.24 -24.01
C MET A 808 10.22 -15.17 -23.51
N GLU A 809 11.11 -14.67 -24.37
CA GLU A 809 12.06 -13.61 -24.03
C GLU A 809 11.36 -12.26 -23.90
N ALA A 810 10.40 -11.95 -24.78
CA ALA A 810 9.58 -10.74 -24.67
C ALA A 810 8.72 -10.75 -23.40
N LEU A 811 8.24 -11.93 -22.98
CA LEU A 811 7.46 -12.08 -21.75
C LEU A 811 8.33 -11.92 -20.50
N ASP A 812 9.54 -12.50 -20.49
CA ASP A 812 10.56 -12.27 -19.46
C ASP A 812 10.89 -10.77 -19.35
N GLU A 813 11.15 -10.09 -20.46
CA GLU A 813 11.48 -8.66 -20.45
C GLU A 813 10.33 -7.81 -19.91
N LYS A 814 9.09 -8.11 -20.28
CA LYS A 814 7.89 -7.42 -19.77
C LYS A 814 7.73 -7.58 -18.25
N ILE A 815 7.93 -8.80 -17.74
CA ILE A 815 7.83 -9.11 -16.32
C ILE A 815 8.99 -8.45 -15.57
N ALA A 816 10.22 -8.67 -16.03
CA ALA A 816 11.43 -8.14 -15.40
C ALA A 816 11.45 -6.60 -15.37
N LYS A 817 11.06 -5.92 -16.46
CA LYS A 817 11.04 -4.46 -16.50
C LYS A 817 10.10 -3.85 -15.44
N LYS A 818 9.00 -4.53 -15.12
CA LYS A 818 8.11 -4.10 -14.04
C LYS A 818 8.64 -4.48 -12.67
N LEU A 819 9.08 -5.72 -12.48
CA LEU A 819 9.53 -6.21 -11.18
C LEU A 819 10.86 -5.58 -10.71
N LEU A 820 11.76 -5.21 -11.63
CA LEU A 820 13.02 -4.53 -11.29
C LEU A 820 12.82 -3.16 -10.62
N ASN A 821 11.68 -2.51 -10.85
CA ASN A 821 11.33 -1.27 -10.15
C ASN A 821 10.95 -1.51 -8.68
N TYR A 822 10.71 -2.77 -8.28
CA TYR A 822 10.28 -3.17 -6.96
C TYR A 822 11.24 -4.22 -6.38
N PRO A 823 12.33 -3.80 -5.71
CA PRO A 823 13.40 -4.71 -5.27
C PRO A 823 12.98 -5.75 -4.23
N HIS A 824 11.84 -5.55 -3.56
CA HIS A 824 11.30 -6.47 -2.55
C HIS A 824 10.57 -7.69 -3.17
N VAL A 825 10.08 -7.58 -4.41
CA VAL A 825 9.39 -8.69 -5.08
C VAL A 825 10.41 -9.70 -5.59
N SER A 826 10.30 -10.95 -5.11
CA SER A 826 11.16 -12.02 -5.58
C SER A 826 10.77 -12.49 -6.98
N LEU A 827 11.72 -12.37 -7.91
CA LEU A 827 11.65 -12.99 -9.24
C LEU A 827 11.59 -14.53 -9.14
N ALA A 828 12.10 -15.11 -8.06
CA ALA A 828 11.97 -16.53 -7.77
C ALA A 828 10.50 -16.95 -7.62
N ASP A 829 9.65 -16.14 -6.97
CA ASP A 829 8.23 -16.47 -6.83
C ASP A 829 7.49 -16.35 -8.17
N ALA A 830 7.86 -15.37 -9.01
CA ALA A 830 7.43 -15.31 -10.41
C ALA A 830 7.83 -16.57 -11.20
N ALA A 831 9.07 -17.05 -11.00
CA ALA A 831 9.56 -18.27 -11.64
C ALA A 831 8.81 -19.52 -11.15
N LYS A 832 8.47 -19.63 -9.87
CA LYS A 832 7.61 -20.71 -9.34
C LYS A 832 6.25 -20.73 -10.05
N ARG A 833 5.61 -19.58 -10.24
CA ARG A 833 4.35 -19.49 -11.00
C ARG A 833 4.50 -19.95 -12.45
N ALA A 834 5.65 -19.68 -13.08
CA ALA A 834 5.95 -20.21 -14.42
C ALA A 834 6.11 -21.74 -14.43
N ILE A 835 6.65 -22.33 -13.36
CA ILE A 835 6.72 -23.80 -13.19
C ILE A 835 5.31 -24.38 -13.07
N ASP A 836 4.47 -23.80 -12.21
CA ASP A 836 3.07 -24.22 -12.01
C ASP A 836 2.29 -24.18 -13.33
N ALA A 837 2.53 -23.15 -14.15
CA ALA A 837 1.94 -22.98 -15.48
C ALA A 837 2.58 -23.87 -16.57
N LYS A 838 3.52 -24.76 -16.21
CA LYS A 838 4.24 -25.68 -17.11
C LYS A 838 5.08 -24.97 -18.19
N LEU A 839 5.69 -23.83 -17.85
CA LEU A 839 6.57 -23.04 -18.72
C LEU A 839 8.02 -22.99 -18.18
N PRO A 840 8.79 -24.11 -18.25
CA PRO A 840 10.11 -24.21 -17.63
C PRO A 840 11.16 -23.28 -18.27
N LYS A 841 11.06 -23.00 -19.56
CA LYS A 841 11.98 -22.08 -20.26
C LYS A 841 11.87 -20.64 -19.74
N LEU A 842 10.65 -20.16 -19.48
CA LEU A 842 10.41 -18.84 -18.89
C LEU A 842 10.94 -18.78 -17.46
N ALA A 843 10.68 -19.83 -16.66
CA ALA A 843 11.19 -19.92 -15.29
C ALA A 843 12.72 -19.80 -15.23
N ARG A 844 13.46 -20.44 -16.16
CA ARG A 844 14.92 -20.32 -16.27
C ARG A 844 15.39 -18.90 -16.60
N LEU A 845 14.67 -18.16 -17.43
CA LEU A 845 15.03 -16.78 -17.77
C LEU A 845 14.83 -15.83 -16.58
N LEU A 846 13.69 -15.95 -15.88
CA LEU A 846 13.38 -15.15 -14.70
C LEU A 846 14.39 -15.38 -13.57
N ILE A 847 14.77 -16.64 -13.34
CA ILE A 847 15.75 -17.05 -12.32
C ILE A 847 17.14 -16.46 -12.56
N LYS A 848 17.56 -16.27 -13.81
CA LYS A 848 18.89 -15.70 -14.11
C LYS A 848 19.02 -14.25 -13.65
N ARG A 849 17.91 -13.54 -13.47
CA ARG A 849 17.85 -12.14 -13.04
C ARG A 849 17.68 -11.97 -11.53
N GLU A 850 17.36 -13.05 -10.81
CA GLU A 850 17.21 -13.04 -9.35
C GLU A 850 18.57 -12.79 -8.67
N LYS A 851 18.57 -11.97 -7.62
CA LYS A 851 19.79 -11.58 -6.91
C LYS A 851 20.08 -12.49 -5.71
N ASP A 852 19.06 -13.14 -5.15
CA ASP A 852 19.22 -14.03 -4.01
C ASP A 852 19.51 -15.46 -4.46
N ASP A 853 20.77 -15.88 -4.30
CA ASP A 853 21.25 -17.23 -4.61
C ASP A 853 20.42 -18.32 -3.91
N SER A 854 19.89 -18.04 -2.71
CA SER A 854 19.17 -19.04 -1.91
C SER A 854 17.82 -19.38 -2.53
N LYS A 855 17.08 -18.36 -2.93
CA LYS A 855 15.81 -18.51 -3.64
C LYS A 855 16.04 -19.06 -5.04
N GLN A 856 17.11 -18.63 -5.72
CA GLN A 856 17.49 -19.13 -7.03
C GLN A 856 17.68 -20.65 -7.04
N VAL A 857 18.48 -21.16 -6.11
CA VAL A 857 18.78 -22.58 -5.96
C VAL A 857 17.53 -23.38 -5.61
N ASN A 858 16.67 -22.87 -4.72
CA ASN A 858 15.41 -23.53 -4.37
C ASN A 858 14.49 -23.72 -5.59
N VAL A 859 14.37 -22.71 -6.46
CA VAL A 859 13.52 -22.81 -7.66
C VAL A 859 14.18 -23.67 -8.74
N LEU A 860 15.51 -23.65 -8.89
CA LEU A 860 16.23 -24.56 -9.79
C LEU A 860 16.06 -26.04 -9.39
N LEU A 861 16.00 -26.34 -8.08
CA LEU A 861 15.69 -27.68 -7.60
C LEU A 861 14.27 -28.10 -7.99
N GLN A 862 13.29 -27.20 -7.87
CA GLN A 862 11.91 -27.45 -8.32
C GLN A 862 11.79 -27.66 -9.84
N LEU A 863 12.64 -27.01 -10.64
CA LEU A 863 12.74 -27.23 -12.09
C LEU A 863 13.37 -28.58 -12.47
N GLY A 864 14.03 -29.25 -11.53
CA GLY A 864 14.82 -30.45 -11.78
C GLY A 864 16.19 -30.18 -12.43
N ASP A 865 16.64 -28.92 -12.49
CA ASP A 865 17.93 -28.53 -13.07
C ASP A 865 19.07 -28.65 -12.04
N ILE A 866 19.39 -29.90 -11.69
CA ILE A 866 20.33 -30.26 -10.61
C ILE A 866 21.73 -29.69 -10.84
N GLN A 867 22.23 -29.75 -12.07
CA GLN A 867 23.60 -29.30 -12.37
C GLN A 867 23.75 -27.80 -12.16
N GLU A 868 22.80 -26.98 -12.60
CA GLU A 868 22.84 -25.54 -12.40
C GLU A 868 22.60 -25.17 -10.93
N ALA A 869 21.72 -25.89 -10.22
CA ALA A 869 21.52 -25.70 -8.78
C ALA A 869 22.82 -25.95 -7.98
N LEU A 870 23.54 -27.04 -8.32
CA LEU A 870 24.80 -27.40 -7.68
C LEU A 870 25.92 -26.40 -7.98
N THR A 871 26.07 -25.95 -9.23
CA THR A 871 27.10 -24.97 -9.60
C THR A 871 26.84 -23.60 -8.97
N ARG A 872 25.58 -23.16 -8.92
CA ARG A 872 25.19 -21.91 -8.25
C ARG A 872 25.39 -21.96 -6.75
N ALA A 873 25.01 -23.07 -6.11
CA ALA A 873 25.24 -23.27 -4.69
C ALA A 873 26.74 -23.28 -4.34
N ALA A 874 27.58 -23.88 -5.18
CA ALA A 874 29.02 -23.84 -5.03
C ALA A 874 29.59 -22.42 -5.22
N ALA A 875 29.07 -21.67 -6.21
CA ALA A 875 29.48 -20.28 -6.48
C ALA A 875 29.09 -19.32 -5.33
N ALA A 876 27.95 -19.55 -4.68
CA ALA A 876 27.50 -18.75 -3.53
C ALA A 876 28.38 -18.92 -2.27
N GLN A 877 29.24 -19.96 -2.23
CA GLN A 877 30.13 -20.29 -1.10
C GLN A 877 29.42 -20.37 0.27
N ARG A 878 28.13 -20.74 0.29
CA ARG A 878 27.35 -20.93 1.52
C ARG A 878 27.20 -22.43 1.82
N PRO A 879 27.88 -22.98 2.85
CA PRO A 879 27.83 -24.41 3.14
C PRO A 879 26.42 -24.92 3.43
N GLN A 880 25.58 -24.12 4.13
CA GLN A 880 24.20 -24.50 4.47
C GLN A 880 23.34 -24.75 3.23
N LEU A 881 23.47 -23.89 2.22
CA LEU A 881 22.76 -24.01 0.96
C LEU A 881 23.21 -25.26 0.20
N MET A 882 24.52 -25.53 0.20
CA MET A 882 25.08 -26.72 -0.43
C MET A 882 24.58 -28.00 0.25
N HIS A 883 24.50 -28.03 1.58
CA HIS A 883 23.89 -29.13 2.34
C HIS A 883 22.42 -29.33 1.98
N GLN A 884 21.66 -28.24 1.82
CA GLN A 884 20.25 -28.32 1.44
C GLN A 884 20.09 -28.99 0.07
N VAL A 885 20.90 -28.62 -0.92
CA VAL A 885 20.89 -29.24 -2.25
C VAL A 885 21.25 -30.73 -2.17
N VAL A 886 22.33 -31.09 -1.47
CA VAL A 886 22.79 -32.49 -1.32
C VAL A 886 21.72 -33.34 -0.65
N ARG A 887 21.10 -32.88 0.44
CA ARG A 887 20.00 -33.60 1.12
C ARG A 887 18.77 -33.78 0.22
N HIS A 888 18.41 -32.76 -0.56
CA HIS A 888 17.29 -32.86 -1.50
C HIS A 888 17.58 -33.93 -2.58
N LEU A 889 18.81 -33.97 -3.09
CA LEU A 889 19.24 -34.99 -4.06
C LEU A 889 19.23 -36.40 -3.48
N MET A 890 19.69 -36.58 -2.25
CA MET A 890 19.65 -37.88 -1.56
C MET A 890 18.22 -38.41 -1.37
N LYS A 891 17.21 -37.53 -1.29
CA LYS A 891 15.81 -37.91 -1.10
C LYS A 891 15.08 -38.21 -2.41
N GLU A 892 15.29 -37.40 -3.45
CA GLU A 892 14.49 -37.45 -4.69
C GLU A 892 15.14 -38.28 -5.81
N GLN A 893 16.47 -38.37 -5.85
CA GLN A 893 17.20 -39.01 -6.95
C GLN A 893 17.78 -40.36 -6.58
N LYS A 894 18.07 -41.19 -7.59
CA LYS A 894 18.77 -42.46 -7.39
C LYS A 894 20.23 -42.20 -7.04
N ARG A 895 20.79 -43.09 -6.21
CA ARG A 895 22.16 -43.01 -5.70
C ARG A 895 23.23 -42.73 -6.76
N ALA A 896 23.22 -43.52 -7.83
CA ALA A 896 24.22 -43.38 -8.89
C ALA A 896 24.17 -42.00 -9.57
N ASP A 897 22.98 -41.44 -9.73
CA ASP A 897 22.76 -40.20 -10.47
C ASP A 897 23.20 -38.98 -9.66
N TYR A 898 22.87 -38.92 -8.36
CA TYR A 898 23.31 -37.82 -7.52
C TYR A 898 24.80 -37.91 -7.14
N GLU A 899 25.37 -39.11 -6.94
CA GLU A 899 26.80 -39.27 -6.65
C GLU A 899 27.66 -38.81 -7.84
N LEU A 900 27.22 -39.10 -9.08
CA LEU A 900 27.88 -38.61 -10.28
C LEU A 900 27.83 -37.07 -10.39
N ALA A 901 26.71 -36.46 -10.01
CA ALA A 901 26.55 -35.00 -10.03
C ALA A 901 27.40 -34.31 -8.96
N ILE A 902 27.42 -34.84 -7.74
CA ILE A 902 28.19 -34.30 -6.60
C ILE A 902 29.71 -34.43 -6.86
N ARG A 903 30.17 -35.54 -7.45
CA ARG A 903 31.60 -35.78 -7.73
C ARG A 903 32.25 -34.67 -8.56
N LYS A 904 31.49 -33.99 -9.43
CA LYS A 904 32.00 -32.90 -10.27
C LYS A 904 32.36 -31.64 -9.46
N ILE A 905 31.86 -31.52 -8.23
CA ILE A 905 32.03 -30.34 -7.38
C ILE A 905 32.72 -30.74 -6.07
N PRO A 906 34.00 -30.41 -5.88
CA PRO A 906 34.78 -30.81 -4.70
C PRO A 906 34.14 -30.42 -3.36
N LEU A 907 33.60 -29.20 -3.25
CA LEU A 907 32.94 -28.72 -2.03
C LEU A 907 31.70 -29.56 -1.67
N ALA A 908 30.87 -29.90 -2.67
CA ALA A 908 29.70 -30.73 -2.45
C ALA A 908 30.10 -32.17 -2.05
N GLN A 909 31.20 -32.69 -2.61
CA GLN A 909 31.74 -34.00 -2.26
C GLN A 909 32.21 -34.07 -0.80
N CYS A 910 32.93 -33.04 -0.32
CA CYS A 910 33.37 -32.99 1.08
C CYS A 910 32.17 -32.95 2.04
N LEU A 911 31.17 -32.11 1.76
CA LEU A 911 29.98 -32.01 2.61
C LEU A 911 29.12 -33.28 2.57
N TYR A 912 29.06 -33.96 1.44
CA TYR A 912 28.41 -35.28 1.34
C TYR A 912 29.15 -36.32 2.18
N GLN A 913 30.49 -36.34 2.16
CA GLN A 913 31.29 -37.21 3.03
C GLN A 913 31.03 -36.91 4.53
N ASP A 914 30.98 -35.63 4.91
CA ASP A 914 30.68 -35.24 6.29
C ASP A 914 29.27 -35.67 6.72
N LEU A 915 28.25 -35.47 5.86
CA LEU A 915 26.89 -35.94 6.11
C LEU A 915 26.82 -37.46 6.27
N VAL A 916 27.49 -38.22 5.41
CA VAL A 916 27.56 -39.68 5.50
C VAL A 916 28.26 -40.10 6.81
N ARG A 917 29.27 -39.34 7.26
CA ARG A 917 29.95 -39.58 8.54
C ARG A 917 29.04 -39.30 9.74
N GLU A 918 28.25 -38.23 9.73
CA GLU A 918 27.29 -37.93 10.81
C GLU A 918 26.17 -38.97 10.89
N GLU A 919 25.66 -39.44 9.75
CA GLU A 919 24.71 -40.56 9.70
C GLU A 919 25.32 -41.91 10.14
N SER A 920 26.66 -42.01 10.21
CA SER A 920 27.39 -43.25 10.51
C SER A 920 27.36 -43.69 11.98
N GLU A 921 26.94 -42.86 12.93
CA GLU A 921 26.75 -43.27 14.33
C GLU A 921 25.69 -44.38 14.49
N ARG A 922 24.90 -44.66 13.45
CA ARG A 922 23.84 -45.69 13.44
C ARG A 922 24.08 -46.90 12.52
N GLY A 923 25.30 -47.09 11.98
CA GLY A 923 25.69 -48.38 11.38
C GLY A 923 26.01 -48.43 9.88
N SER A 924 26.58 -47.38 9.30
CA SER A 924 26.89 -47.32 7.85
C SER A 924 28.36 -47.04 7.48
N GLY A 925 29.34 -47.45 8.29
CA GLY A 925 30.78 -47.32 7.94
C GLY A 925 31.15 -47.94 6.58
N LYS A 926 30.39 -48.95 6.12
CA LYS A 926 30.52 -49.54 4.77
C LYS A 926 30.26 -48.54 3.63
N MET A 927 29.38 -47.57 3.84
CA MET A 927 29.03 -46.57 2.84
C MET A 927 30.17 -45.56 2.65
N MET A 928 30.78 -45.12 3.75
CA MET A 928 31.99 -44.29 3.70
C MET A 928 33.12 -45.02 2.98
N LEU A 929 33.36 -46.29 3.32
CA LEU A 929 34.40 -47.11 2.68
C LEU A 929 34.18 -47.23 1.17
N ALA A 930 32.95 -47.50 0.72
CA ALA A 930 32.62 -47.59 -0.70
C ALA A 930 32.90 -46.26 -1.45
N LEU A 931 32.66 -45.11 -0.81
CA LEU A 931 32.97 -43.80 -1.39
C LEU A 931 34.48 -43.57 -1.49
N LEU A 932 35.24 -43.97 -0.47
CA LEU A 932 36.70 -43.86 -0.47
C LEU A 932 37.34 -44.80 -1.52
N GLU A 933 36.82 -46.02 -1.69
CA GLU A 933 37.23 -46.97 -2.72
C GLU A 933 36.99 -46.41 -4.12
N GLN A 934 35.79 -45.87 -4.38
CA GLN A 934 35.45 -45.24 -5.66
C GLN A 934 36.33 -44.01 -5.97
N ALA A 935 36.73 -43.26 -4.94
CA ALA A 935 37.62 -42.11 -5.07
C ALA A 935 39.11 -42.50 -5.19
N SER A 936 39.45 -43.78 -4.95
CA SER A 936 40.83 -44.26 -4.85
C SER A 936 41.67 -43.49 -3.82
N ASP A 937 41.03 -43.01 -2.75
CA ASP A 937 41.68 -42.29 -1.65
C ASP A 937 42.27 -43.30 -0.65
N PHE A 938 43.42 -43.87 -1.00
CA PHE A 938 44.05 -44.95 -0.24
C PHE A 938 44.55 -44.52 1.15
N GLU A 939 44.86 -43.23 1.34
CA GLU A 939 45.30 -42.68 2.63
C GLU A 939 44.15 -42.75 3.66
N ARG A 940 42.97 -42.23 3.29
CA ARG A 940 41.79 -42.28 4.16
C ARG A 940 41.23 -43.71 4.32
N GLN A 941 41.35 -44.57 3.30
CA GLN A 941 41.02 -46.00 3.46
C GLN A 941 41.90 -46.67 4.51
N THR A 942 43.20 -46.37 4.52
CA THR A 942 44.14 -46.90 5.50
C THR A 942 43.75 -46.46 6.92
N MET A 943 43.44 -45.18 7.11
CA MET A 943 42.96 -44.65 8.40
C MET A 943 41.64 -45.29 8.84
N PHE A 944 40.67 -45.41 7.93
CA PHE A 944 39.39 -46.05 8.24
C PHE A 944 39.55 -47.50 8.72
N HIS A 945 40.44 -48.27 8.08
CA HIS A 945 40.73 -49.62 8.52
C HIS A 945 41.50 -49.69 9.84
N LEU A 946 42.33 -48.68 10.16
CA LEU A 946 43.00 -48.59 11.45
C LEU A 946 42.06 -48.23 12.59
N ASP A 947 41.13 -47.29 12.38
CA ASP A 947 40.08 -46.97 13.37
C ASP A 947 39.20 -48.20 13.66
N ALA A 948 38.92 -49.00 12.63
CA ALA A 948 38.21 -50.27 12.78
C ALA A 948 39.04 -51.32 13.58
N VAL A 949 40.36 -51.27 13.51
CA VAL A 949 41.25 -52.17 14.29
C VAL A 949 41.20 -51.83 15.79
N GLU A 950 41.15 -50.54 16.13
CA GLU A 950 41.05 -50.08 17.53
C GLU A 950 39.68 -50.42 18.15
N SER A 951 38.61 -50.32 17.37
CA SER A 951 37.23 -50.51 17.86
C SER A 951 36.81 -51.98 17.92
N GLU A 952 37.42 -52.85 17.12
CA GLU A 952 37.00 -54.25 16.98
C GLU A 952 37.51 -55.15 18.10
N MET A 953 36.60 -55.89 18.74
CA MET A 953 36.92 -56.80 19.85
C MET A 953 37.28 -58.22 19.38
N ASN A 954 36.83 -58.61 18.18
CA ASN A 954 37.12 -59.94 17.63
C ASN A 954 38.53 -59.98 17.00
N PRO A 955 39.46 -60.84 17.47
CA PRO A 955 40.82 -60.91 16.94
C PRO A 955 40.91 -61.25 15.44
N SER A 956 39.99 -62.08 14.95
CA SER A 956 39.97 -62.51 13.54
C SER A 956 39.56 -61.37 12.60
N GLU A 957 38.59 -60.55 13.02
CA GLU A 957 38.13 -59.38 12.26
C GLU A 957 39.13 -58.23 12.35
N ARG A 958 39.75 -58.03 13.51
CA ARG A 958 40.88 -57.11 13.70
C ARG A 958 42.03 -57.40 12.74
N LEU A 959 42.41 -58.68 12.61
CA LEU A 959 43.43 -59.11 11.65
C LEU A 959 43.03 -58.86 10.19
N ASN A 960 41.76 -59.09 9.84
CA ASN A 960 41.25 -58.81 8.51
C ASN A 960 41.27 -57.31 8.19
N SER A 961 40.91 -56.44 9.15
CA SER A 961 41.00 -54.98 9.00
C SER A 961 42.45 -54.51 8.85
N LEU A 962 43.40 -55.07 9.61
CA LEU A 962 44.83 -54.81 9.42
C LEU A 962 45.35 -55.20 8.03
N ARG A 963 44.90 -56.35 7.50
CA ARG A 963 45.25 -56.78 6.14
C ARG A 963 44.71 -55.82 5.08
N ARG A 964 43.48 -55.32 5.24
CA ARG A 964 42.89 -54.32 4.36
C ARG A 964 43.61 -52.96 4.46
N ALA A 965 43.99 -52.53 5.67
CA ALA A 965 44.82 -51.34 5.86
C ALA A 965 46.17 -51.47 5.12
N LYS A 966 46.79 -52.65 5.19
CA LYS A 966 48.04 -52.96 4.47
C LYS A 966 47.83 -52.88 2.95
N GLU A 967 46.77 -53.48 2.43
CA GLU A 967 46.46 -53.43 0.99
C GLU A 967 46.23 -51.99 0.51
N ALA A 968 45.54 -51.16 1.29
CA ALA A 968 45.37 -49.75 1.00
C ALA A 968 46.70 -48.98 1.03
N ALA A 969 47.54 -49.17 2.07
CA ALA A 969 48.87 -48.53 2.17
C ALA A 969 49.80 -48.95 1.01
N LYS A 970 49.72 -50.21 0.57
CA LYS A 970 50.44 -50.70 -0.59
C LYS A 970 49.99 -49.99 -1.89
N ASN A 971 48.69 -49.80 -2.07
CA ASN A 971 48.14 -49.09 -3.22
C ASN A 971 48.48 -47.58 -3.18
N LEU A 972 48.64 -46.99 -1.99
CA LEU A 972 49.15 -45.63 -1.80
C LEU A 972 50.64 -45.51 -2.19
N GLY A 973 51.41 -46.59 -2.06
CA GLY A 973 52.86 -46.62 -2.31
C GLY A 973 53.72 -46.25 -1.11
N ASP A 974 53.14 -46.15 0.10
CA ASP A 974 53.89 -45.91 1.34
C ASP A 974 54.47 -47.22 1.88
N LYS A 975 55.72 -47.47 1.48
CA LYS A 975 56.47 -48.67 1.90
C LYS A 975 56.73 -48.71 3.41
N GLY A 976 56.86 -47.55 4.06
CA GLY A 976 57.14 -47.50 5.49
C GLY A 976 55.95 -47.97 6.31
N VAL A 977 54.75 -47.48 5.96
CA VAL A 977 53.50 -47.91 6.60
C VAL A 977 53.16 -49.35 6.25
N GLU A 978 53.37 -49.77 4.99
CA GLU A 978 53.15 -51.16 4.57
C GLU A 978 54.00 -52.15 5.39
N GLU A 979 55.29 -51.86 5.58
CA GLU A 979 56.19 -52.71 6.37
C GLU A 979 55.74 -52.79 7.84
N LEU A 980 55.37 -51.66 8.44
CA LEU A 980 54.86 -51.61 9.81
C LEU A 980 53.57 -52.42 9.98
N LEU A 981 52.60 -52.25 9.08
CA LEU A 981 51.34 -53.00 9.11
C LEU A 981 51.56 -54.50 8.85
N SER A 982 52.54 -54.84 8.01
CA SER A 982 52.91 -56.22 7.77
C SER A 982 53.53 -56.89 9.00
N ASP A 983 54.39 -56.18 9.72
CA ASP A 983 55.02 -56.66 10.94
C ASP A 983 54.00 -56.78 12.09
N MET A 984 53.05 -55.83 12.19
CA MET A 984 51.92 -55.92 13.13
C MET A 984 51.00 -57.11 12.81
N ALA A 985 50.60 -57.29 11.56
CA ALA A 985 49.73 -58.39 11.14
C ALA A 985 50.39 -59.77 11.35
N ALA A 986 51.72 -59.86 11.30
CA ALA A 986 52.46 -61.08 11.60
C ALA A 986 52.51 -61.40 13.11
N PHE A 987 52.44 -60.39 13.97
CA PHE A 987 52.56 -60.54 15.42
C PHE A 987 51.22 -60.84 16.12
N VAL A 988 50.13 -60.21 15.66
CA VAL A 988 48.78 -60.29 16.27
C VAL A 988 48.26 -61.73 16.48
N PRO A 989 48.34 -62.67 15.52
CA PRO A 989 47.82 -64.02 15.72
C PRO A 989 48.43 -64.73 16.94
N GLY A 990 49.74 -64.55 17.16
CA GLY A 990 50.42 -65.10 18.32
C GLY A 990 50.01 -64.41 19.63
N GLN A 991 49.69 -63.10 19.60
CA GLN A 991 49.21 -62.39 20.79
C GLN A 991 47.85 -62.88 21.25
N SER A 992 46.94 -63.15 20.30
CA SER A 992 45.60 -63.66 20.60
C SER A 992 45.62 -65.08 21.16
N GLU A 993 46.51 -65.94 20.68
CA GLU A 993 46.73 -67.27 21.27
C GLU A 993 47.21 -67.19 22.73
N ARG A 994 47.88 -66.08 23.11
CA ARG A 994 48.38 -65.83 24.47
C ARG A 994 47.41 -65.05 25.35
N GLY A 995 46.31 -64.51 24.81
CA GLY A 995 45.39 -63.63 25.52
C GLY A 995 45.98 -62.25 25.85
N GLU A 996 46.97 -61.79 25.06
CA GLU A 996 47.73 -60.54 25.27
C GLU A 996 47.35 -59.47 24.24
N ASP A 997 46.08 -59.44 23.80
CA ASP A 997 45.59 -58.66 22.65
C ASP A 997 45.76 -57.13 22.74
N LEU A 998 46.03 -56.61 23.94
CA LEU A 998 46.24 -55.18 24.21
C LEU A 998 47.70 -54.82 24.54
N MET A 999 48.60 -55.81 24.62
CA MET A 999 50.01 -55.55 24.95
C MET A 999 50.78 -55.10 23.72
N THR A 1000 51.67 -54.13 23.91
CA THR A 1000 52.61 -53.75 22.85
C THR A 1000 53.68 -54.83 22.64
N ILE A 1001 54.36 -54.81 21.49
CA ILE A 1001 55.48 -55.71 21.21
C ILE A 1001 56.57 -55.62 22.31
N ARG A 1002 56.86 -54.41 22.78
CA ARG A 1002 57.82 -54.17 23.87
C ARG A 1002 57.38 -54.82 25.18
N GLU A 1003 56.13 -54.61 25.58
CA GLU A 1003 55.60 -55.17 26.83
C GLU A 1003 55.57 -56.69 26.79
N THR A 1004 55.24 -57.27 25.63
CA THR A 1004 55.27 -58.73 25.40
C THR A 1004 56.69 -59.28 25.62
N VAL A 1005 57.72 -58.63 25.07
CA VAL A 1005 59.12 -59.04 25.25
C VAL A 1005 59.57 -58.89 26.71
N ILE A 1006 59.18 -57.81 27.40
CA ILE A 1006 59.49 -57.61 28.83
C ILE A 1006 58.80 -58.67 29.69
N GLN A 1007 57.55 -59.02 29.36
CA GLN A 1007 56.74 -59.97 30.11
C GLN A 1007 57.24 -61.41 29.97
N HIS A 1008 57.86 -61.79 28.85
CA HIS A 1008 58.40 -63.16 28.62
C HIS A 1008 59.93 -63.21 28.59
N ALA A 1009 60.61 -62.21 29.18
CA ALA A 1009 62.07 -62.10 29.16
C ALA A 1009 62.83 -63.29 29.80
N ASP A 1010 62.15 -64.09 30.63
CA ASP A 1010 62.65 -65.31 31.28
C ASP A 1010 62.71 -66.53 30.34
N ASP A 1011 62.03 -66.48 29.21
CA ASP A 1011 62.02 -67.54 28.20
C ASP A 1011 62.79 -67.09 26.95
N ALA A 1012 64.06 -67.49 26.88
CA ALA A 1012 64.95 -67.14 25.77
C ALA A 1012 64.46 -67.67 24.41
N GLN A 1013 63.70 -68.78 24.38
CA GLN A 1013 63.17 -69.32 23.13
C GLN A 1013 62.02 -68.46 22.61
N LYS A 1014 61.10 -68.03 23.49
CA LYS A 1014 60.01 -67.11 23.13
C LYS A 1014 60.52 -65.74 22.70
N VAL A 1015 61.51 -65.19 23.40
CA VAL A 1015 62.12 -63.90 23.00
C VAL A 1015 62.78 -64.00 21.63
N ALA A 1016 63.44 -65.13 21.31
CA ALA A 1016 63.99 -65.36 19.98
C ALA A 1016 62.90 -65.48 18.90
N GLN A 1017 61.78 -66.14 19.22
CA GLN A 1017 60.60 -66.18 18.35
C GLN A 1017 60.01 -64.78 18.11
N PHE A 1018 59.85 -63.97 19.16
CA PHE A 1018 59.36 -62.59 19.04
C PHE A 1018 60.31 -61.69 18.25
N LYS A 1019 61.62 -61.88 18.41
CA LYS A 1019 62.63 -61.19 17.59
C LYS A 1019 62.43 -61.47 16.10
N HIS A 1020 62.19 -62.73 15.73
CA HIS A 1020 61.98 -63.12 14.34
C HIS A 1020 60.63 -62.62 13.81
N GLN A 1021 59.56 -62.73 14.61
CA GLN A 1021 58.21 -62.34 14.20
C GLN A 1021 58.07 -60.83 14.01
N ALA A 1022 58.64 -60.01 14.89
CA ALA A 1022 58.55 -58.55 14.85
C ALA A 1022 59.81 -57.86 14.29
N LYS A 1023 60.73 -58.63 13.65
CA LYS A 1023 62.01 -58.17 13.08
C LYS A 1023 62.81 -57.20 13.98
N LEU A 1024 62.82 -57.47 15.29
CA LEU A 1024 63.44 -56.59 16.26
C LEU A 1024 64.97 -56.57 16.13
N THR A 1025 65.56 -55.39 16.33
CA THR A 1025 67.03 -55.28 16.36
C THR A 1025 67.61 -55.94 17.60
N ASP A 1026 68.83 -56.47 17.49
CA ASP A 1026 69.54 -57.06 18.64
C ASP A 1026 69.66 -56.10 19.82
N LYS A 1027 69.84 -54.80 19.56
CA LYS A 1027 69.90 -53.80 20.63
C LYS A 1027 68.58 -53.66 21.39
N GLN A 1028 67.44 -53.65 20.69
CA GLN A 1028 66.12 -53.55 21.31
C GLN A 1028 65.81 -54.78 22.16
N VAL A 1029 66.04 -55.97 21.61
CA VAL A 1029 65.84 -57.23 22.34
C VAL A 1029 66.70 -57.26 23.60
N TRP A 1030 67.99 -56.92 23.49
CA TRP A 1030 68.88 -56.88 24.66
C TRP A 1030 68.39 -55.89 25.73
N LEU A 1031 67.99 -54.68 25.37
CA LEU A 1031 67.49 -53.69 26.34
C LEU A 1031 66.21 -54.16 27.04
N TRP A 1032 65.24 -54.69 26.29
CA TRP A 1032 63.95 -55.12 26.81
C TRP A 1032 64.07 -56.39 27.66
N THR A 1033 64.93 -57.34 27.27
CA THR A 1033 65.22 -58.53 28.06
C THR A 1033 65.96 -58.18 29.36
N ILE A 1034 66.93 -57.26 29.33
CA ILE A 1034 67.59 -56.76 30.55
C ILE A 1034 66.57 -56.15 31.51
N GLU A 1035 65.66 -55.31 30.98
CA GLU A 1035 64.60 -54.68 31.78
C GLU A 1035 63.63 -55.73 32.36
N GLY A 1036 63.21 -56.73 31.57
CA GLY A 1036 62.31 -57.80 31.99
C GLY A 1036 62.92 -58.75 33.02
N LEU A 1037 64.16 -59.20 32.82
CA LEU A 1037 64.88 -60.06 33.77
C LEU A 1037 65.10 -59.36 35.12
N ALA A 1038 65.45 -58.06 35.09
CA ALA A 1038 65.57 -57.26 36.30
C ALA A 1038 64.21 -57.08 37.00
N ARG A 1039 63.13 -56.81 36.25
CA ARG A 1039 61.76 -56.69 36.77
C ARG A 1039 61.27 -57.98 37.45
N LYS A 1040 61.55 -59.14 36.85
CA LYS A 1040 61.18 -60.46 37.37
C LYS A 1040 62.11 -60.97 38.48
N GLY A 1041 63.21 -60.27 38.75
CA GLY A 1041 64.19 -60.66 39.78
C GLY A 1041 65.07 -61.86 39.42
N LYS A 1042 65.14 -62.27 38.15
CA LYS A 1042 65.93 -63.42 37.66
C LYS A 1042 67.40 -63.02 37.45
N MET A 1043 68.12 -62.78 38.55
CA MET A 1043 69.48 -62.22 38.53
C MET A 1043 70.54 -63.16 37.96
N GLU A 1044 70.38 -64.48 38.12
CA GLU A 1044 71.31 -65.47 37.57
C GLU A 1044 71.33 -65.42 36.04
N GLN A 1045 70.14 -65.41 35.41
CA GLN A 1045 70.01 -65.30 33.96
C GLN A 1045 70.51 -63.95 33.43
N LEU A 1046 70.28 -62.86 34.18
CA LEU A 1046 70.82 -61.54 33.85
C LEU A 1046 72.36 -61.53 33.93
N PHE A 1047 72.93 -62.23 34.91
CA PHE A 1047 74.38 -62.38 35.06
C PHE A 1047 74.99 -63.22 33.94
N ASP A 1048 74.35 -64.32 33.55
CA ASP A 1048 74.75 -65.14 32.40
C ASP A 1048 74.72 -64.35 31.09
N MET A 1049 73.67 -63.54 30.90
CA MET A 1049 73.57 -62.62 29.76
C MET A 1049 74.72 -61.60 29.76
N ALA A 1050 75.15 -61.13 30.94
CA ALA A 1050 76.30 -60.24 31.10
C ALA A 1050 77.67 -60.94 30.98
N GLN A 1051 77.75 -62.28 30.93
CA GLN A 1051 79.00 -62.97 30.59
C GLN A 1051 79.32 -62.88 29.11
N LYS A 1052 78.29 -62.74 28.26
CA LYS A 1052 78.46 -62.52 26.83
C LYS A 1052 78.77 -61.05 26.56
N LYS A 1053 79.52 -60.76 25.49
CA LYS A 1053 79.84 -59.38 25.07
C LYS A 1053 78.55 -58.65 24.68
N SER A 1054 78.09 -57.73 25.53
CA SER A 1054 76.85 -56.98 25.33
C SER A 1054 76.95 -55.95 24.19
N PRO A 1055 76.06 -55.98 23.18
CA PRO A 1055 76.01 -55.00 22.09
C PRO A 1055 75.50 -53.62 22.53
N VAL A 1056 74.94 -53.51 23.75
CA VAL A 1056 74.41 -52.28 24.35
C VAL A 1056 75.26 -51.78 25.53
N GLY A 1057 76.41 -52.43 25.78
CA GLY A 1057 77.25 -52.17 26.95
C GLY A 1057 76.65 -52.71 28.25
N TYR A 1058 77.31 -52.41 29.37
CA TYR A 1058 76.91 -52.87 30.71
C TYR A 1058 76.16 -51.81 31.53
N VAL A 1059 76.10 -50.56 31.05
CA VAL A 1059 75.33 -49.47 31.69
C VAL A 1059 73.82 -49.77 31.76
N PRO A 1060 73.16 -50.35 30.74
CA PRO A 1060 71.76 -50.73 30.83
C PRO A 1060 71.46 -51.77 31.92
N PHE A 1061 72.37 -52.71 32.17
CA PHE A 1061 72.26 -53.69 33.26
C PHE A 1061 72.21 -52.99 34.62
N ILE A 1062 73.11 -52.02 34.83
CA ILE A 1062 73.16 -51.23 36.07
C ILE A 1062 71.89 -50.38 36.21
N LYS A 1063 71.45 -49.71 35.15
CA LYS A 1063 70.22 -48.89 35.18
C LYS A 1063 68.98 -49.74 35.51
N ALA A 1064 68.86 -50.93 34.92
CA ALA A 1064 67.75 -51.83 35.19
C ALA A 1064 67.79 -52.37 36.64
N CYS A 1065 68.97 -52.76 37.14
CA CYS A 1065 69.13 -53.22 38.52
C CYS A 1065 68.82 -52.12 39.55
N VAL A 1066 69.24 -50.88 39.29
CA VAL A 1066 68.91 -49.73 40.15
C VAL A 1066 67.41 -49.43 40.11
N LYS A 1067 66.79 -49.45 38.92
CA LYS A 1067 65.35 -49.18 38.75
C LYS A 1067 64.46 -50.14 39.54
N TYR A 1068 64.87 -51.41 39.68
CA TYR A 1068 64.11 -52.43 40.42
C TYR A 1068 64.69 -52.77 41.81
N HIS A 1069 65.48 -51.86 42.41
CA HIS A 1069 66.03 -51.95 43.77
C HIS A 1069 66.96 -53.17 44.04
N LYS A 1070 67.78 -53.57 43.07
CA LYS A 1070 68.70 -54.73 43.15
C LYS A 1070 70.16 -54.27 43.17
N GLN A 1071 70.51 -53.48 44.18
CA GLN A 1071 71.79 -52.77 44.25
C GLN A 1071 73.01 -53.69 44.44
N ASP A 1072 72.84 -54.86 45.04
CA ASP A 1072 73.96 -55.79 45.31
C ASP A 1072 74.58 -56.35 44.02
N GLU A 1073 73.77 -56.51 42.98
CA GLU A 1073 74.19 -57.01 41.66
C GLU A 1073 74.88 -55.92 40.82
N CYS A 1074 74.61 -54.63 41.08
CA CYS A 1074 75.22 -53.51 40.35
C CYS A 1074 76.74 -53.54 40.40
N LYS A 1075 77.33 -53.98 41.52
CA LYS A 1075 78.80 -54.08 41.67
C LYS A 1075 79.42 -55.07 40.68
N LYS A 1076 78.73 -56.19 40.40
CA LYS A 1076 79.21 -57.23 39.47
C LYS A 1076 79.25 -56.71 38.03
N TYR A 1077 78.24 -55.94 37.63
CA TYR A 1077 78.18 -55.33 36.30
C TYR A 1077 79.10 -54.13 36.17
N PHE A 1078 79.25 -53.35 37.24
CA PHE A 1078 80.15 -52.19 37.29
C PHE A 1078 81.60 -52.59 36.98
N ALA A 1079 82.08 -53.73 37.49
CA ALA A 1079 83.43 -54.24 37.21
C ALA A 1079 83.69 -54.52 35.72
N LYS A 1080 82.64 -54.75 34.92
CA LYS A 1080 82.71 -55.01 33.47
C LYS A 1080 82.56 -53.76 32.61
N VAL A 1081 82.29 -52.60 33.21
CA VAL A 1081 82.16 -51.34 32.48
C VAL A 1081 83.55 -50.83 32.11
N HIS A 1082 83.78 -50.64 30.82
CA HIS A 1082 85.03 -50.09 30.30
C HIS A 1082 84.69 -48.92 29.37
N GLY A 1083 85.55 -47.90 29.37
CA GLY A 1083 85.31 -46.66 28.62
C GLY A 1083 84.85 -45.53 29.53
N TYR A 1084 85.37 -44.33 29.27
CA TYR A 1084 85.20 -43.17 30.14
C TYR A 1084 83.75 -42.73 30.29
N GLN A 1085 83.03 -42.58 29.17
CA GLN A 1085 81.64 -42.13 29.18
C GLN A 1085 80.73 -43.16 29.88
N ASP A 1086 80.95 -44.45 29.65
CA ASP A 1086 80.17 -45.52 30.27
C ASP A 1086 80.47 -45.67 31.76
N LEU A 1087 81.72 -45.49 32.19
CA LEU A 1087 82.10 -45.48 33.61
C LEU A 1087 81.42 -44.33 34.35
N VAL A 1088 81.45 -43.11 33.77
CA VAL A 1088 80.77 -41.94 34.34
C VAL A 1088 79.25 -42.17 34.36
N ALA A 1089 78.66 -42.71 33.29
CA ALA A 1089 77.24 -43.05 33.24
C ALA A 1089 76.84 -44.13 34.24
N ALA A 1090 77.70 -45.13 34.49
CA ALA A 1090 77.48 -46.18 35.47
C ALA A 1090 77.56 -45.65 36.91
N TYR A 1091 78.55 -44.81 37.24
CA TYR A 1091 78.63 -44.14 38.55
C TYR A 1091 77.44 -43.22 38.80
N MET A 1092 77.00 -42.47 37.79
CA MET A 1092 75.79 -41.65 37.87
C MET A 1092 74.54 -42.51 38.08
N ALA A 1093 74.41 -43.64 37.37
CA ALA A 1093 73.28 -44.56 37.53
C ALA A 1093 73.24 -45.19 38.93
N MET A 1094 74.38 -45.47 39.56
CA MET A 1094 74.47 -45.98 40.93
C MET A 1094 74.33 -44.89 42.02
N GLY A 1095 74.20 -43.61 41.64
CA GLY A 1095 74.11 -42.50 42.59
C GLY A 1095 75.43 -42.08 43.25
N ASN A 1096 76.57 -42.62 42.80
CA ASN A 1096 77.90 -42.24 43.29
C ASN A 1096 78.49 -41.11 42.44
N PHE A 1097 77.95 -39.90 42.64
CA PHE A 1097 78.36 -38.71 41.90
C PHE A 1097 79.80 -38.28 42.19
N VAL A 1098 80.31 -38.56 43.40
CA VAL A 1098 81.70 -38.23 43.76
C VAL A 1098 82.70 -39.07 42.98
N GLY A 1099 82.41 -40.37 42.79
CA GLY A 1099 83.21 -41.26 41.94
C GLY A 1099 83.17 -40.86 40.47
N ALA A 1100 81.98 -40.51 39.96
CA ALA A 1100 81.81 -39.98 38.61
C ALA A 1100 82.63 -38.69 38.38
N ALA A 1101 82.55 -37.75 39.33
CA ALA A 1101 83.24 -36.47 39.25
C ALA A 1101 84.77 -36.62 39.34
N LYS A 1102 85.29 -37.51 40.19
CA LYS A 1102 86.74 -37.77 40.26
C LYS A 1102 87.30 -38.25 38.91
N ILE A 1103 86.59 -39.16 38.24
CA ILE A 1103 87.03 -39.67 36.93
C ILE A 1103 87.00 -38.59 35.84
N ALA A 1104 86.00 -37.69 35.88
CA ALA A 1104 85.97 -36.53 34.99
C ALA A 1104 87.07 -35.50 35.32
N PHE A 1105 87.35 -35.31 36.62
CA PHE A 1105 88.42 -34.43 37.12
C PHE A 1105 89.81 -34.92 36.72
N ASP A 1106 90.12 -36.21 36.91
CA ASP A 1106 91.42 -36.80 36.58
C ASP A 1106 91.78 -36.66 35.08
N ARG A 1107 90.76 -36.58 34.20
CA ARG A 1107 90.93 -36.36 32.76
C ARG A 1107 90.82 -34.90 32.31
N ARG A 1108 90.55 -33.97 33.24
CA ARG A 1108 90.30 -32.55 32.96
C ARG A 1108 89.14 -32.29 31.98
N ASP A 1109 88.11 -33.15 31.97
CA ASP A 1109 86.91 -32.95 31.17
C ASP A 1109 85.91 -32.06 31.92
N ARG A 1110 85.90 -30.76 31.57
CA ARG A 1110 85.10 -29.73 32.25
C ARG A 1110 83.60 -29.89 32.03
N ASP A 1111 83.19 -30.30 30.83
CA ASP A 1111 81.78 -30.39 30.45
C ASP A 1111 81.11 -31.57 31.15
N MET A 1112 81.78 -32.73 31.19
CA MET A 1112 81.27 -33.88 31.95
C MET A 1112 81.28 -33.64 33.46
N LEU A 1113 82.28 -32.92 33.98
CA LEU A 1113 82.33 -32.54 35.40
C LEU A 1113 81.18 -31.59 35.78
N GLN A 1114 80.85 -30.62 34.92
CA GLN A 1114 79.67 -29.76 35.09
C GLN A 1114 78.36 -30.55 34.98
N HIS A 1115 78.26 -31.49 34.03
CA HIS A 1115 77.08 -32.35 33.90
C HIS A 1115 76.85 -33.24 35.14
N VAL A 1116 77.93 -33.79 35.72
CA VAL A 1116 77.86 -34.53 37.00
C VAL A 1116 77.49 -33.59 38.16
N PHE A 1117 78.02 -32.36 38.19
CA PHE A 1117 77.68 -31.35 39.18
C PHE A 1117 76.19 -31.02 39.18
N MET A 1118 75.61 -30.73 38.00
CA MET A 1118 74.17 -30.47 37.88
C MET A 1118 73.32 -31.65 38.35
N LYS A 1119 73.68 -32.89 38.00
CA LYS A 1119 72.94 -34.09 38.42
C LYS A 1119 73.12 -34.45 39.90
N SER A 1120 74.18 -33.96 40.55
CA SER A 1120 74.46 -34.23 41.96
C SER A 1120 73.68 -33.38 42.96
N HIS A 1121 72.88 -32.40 42.50
CA HIS A 1121 72.14 -31.46 43.35
C HIS A 1121 71.25 -32.13 44.40
N GLY A 1122 70.72 -33.33 44.10
CA GLY A 1122 69.86 -34.09 45.02
C GLY A 1122 70.58 -34.69 46.24
N ASN A 1123 71.92 -34.76 46.25
CA ASN A 1123 72.70 -35.30 47.37
C ASN A 1123 73.65 -34.21 47.90
N LYS A 1124 73.29 -33.55 49.01
CA LYS A 1124 74.01 -32.38 49.56
C LYS A 1124 75.50 -32.64 49.79
N ASP A 1125 75.86 -33.81 50.32
CA ASP A 1125 77.25 -34.18 50.61
C ASP A 1125 78.06 -34.45 49.35
N ALA A 1126 77.45 -35.09 48.36
CA ALA A 1126 78.07 -35.31 47.07
C ALA A 1126 78.20 -33.99 46.30
N TYR A 1127 77.17 -33.13 46.31
CA TYR A 1127 77.15 -31.83 45.64
C TYR A 1127 78.27 -30.92 46.15
N ALA A 1128 78.49 -30.83 47.46
CA ALA A 1128 79.57 -30.04 48.04
C ALA A 1128 80.97 -30.54 47.61
N LYS A 1129 81.18 -31.86 47.57
CA LYS A 1129 82.45 -32.48 47.16
C LYS A 1129 82.70 -32.35 45.65
N VAL A 1130 81.65 -32.49 44.83
CA VAL A 1130 81.74 -32.28 43.38
C VAL A 1130 81.94 -30.78 43.07
N ALA A 1131 81.32 -29.86 43.81
CA ALA A 1131 81.55 -28.42 43.69
C ALA A 1131 83.01 -28.04 43.95
N GLN A 1132 83.65 -28.67 44.95
CA GLN A 1132 85.07 -28.48 45.21
C GLN A 1132 85.91 -28.94 44.01
N LEU A 1133 85.64 -30.14 43.46
CA LEU A 1133 86.33 -30.65 42.28
C LEU A 1133 86.17 -29.73 41.06
N VAL A 1134 84.98 -29.18 40.83
CA VAL A 1134 84.70 -28.20 39.75
C VAL A 1134 85.47 -26.90 39.96
N ARG A 1135 85.61 -26.41 41.20
CA ARG A 1135 86.37 -25.17 41.49
C ARG A 1135 87.87 -25.35 41.37
N SER A 1136 88.38 -26.54 41.67
CA SER A 1136 89.81 -26.86 41.61
C SER A 1136 90.35 -27.13 40.20
N LEU A 1137 89.48 -27.23 39.19
CA LEU A 1137 89.80 -27.54 37.79
C LEU A 1137 89.49 -26.39 36.83
#